data_AF-A0A364MFS6-F1
#
_entry.id   AF-A0A364MFS6-F1
#
_cell.length_a   1.000
_cell.length_b   1.000
_cell.length_c   1.000
_cell.angle_alpha   90.00
_cell.angle_beta   90.00
_cell.angle_gamma   90.00
#
_symmetry.space_group_name_H-M   'P 1'
#
loop_
_entity.id
_entity.type
_entity.pdbx_description
1 polymer ?
#
loop_
_entity_poly.entity_id
_entity_poly.type
_entity_poly.pdbx_seq_one_letter_code
_entity_poly.pdbx_strand_id
1 'polypeptide(L)'
;MAPLIKSAGSAGFTSVNAARGSTSNDPEIIEIDDDDDEPMDDEEDVDANEQDDEEEEEVEEYEEDEEDNDSLEEMNGINGGSESPLDLGSFQNGHKAFDMTTPELFTSAGAQQALHPLRRTADRVTRQIEAFAEKLDRFKQKENRDSEFENYQAAYQLVKSYQNLANDSIEDISKQNTLKRAKMGWNTSRTNGTAAQDPKTQEELQRLQLEANTWQLLLNLISINDPPSRASAKQAQETAFQNLHRYSTDREIWEQFVGADHYALECVIIMKWLEHTSKSASQDIDSIISELEAQAQRGQGMWTHGWLYTKETIKGQKRLRAWPQPLEPNDPAVAASLLVSEKSESMITQLDPDAVTRQKQKLQKQDQFHERATWMTCWKMLRQGESWTKIREWAESCLENWRAVSLCGSSVDASSSRGERTPVDDGTTRMMNWRSQTTWRNACSALARSQGTEDFERAVYALLCGETEAAFKVCQSWDDYLYVYFNSVVLSRYQGFCKQFQRKLNHSPTVPVAFVPEPVGYADVNKFVLYTKGNDRVGVEARNPYRTIQAAILGKGYDSFFHSLAKAVSQAAASKGDLSFVPDLPPAAVDDSLLIAAEDGDALRIATHLYIIANSLGYVRSDTQFSTNASINVIGYIANLEEARIYDIIPLYASLLPTYQAHSVLGQILIEVVDPRERRQQVRLMENHGIDVEAVLRDQWQWVSASVSSVEHSSTLKRYPKVVRRKDGLPEVVPVKKDYIGTDVSGTEERVIRSLEWLRHVDGQWGRICQLGALLYRKFYVTGRLAAARELSRRMRLSDISRESFGFDLTEIPFGVGDGAEASTPEPSSPTKSRLFGSPHKRNRSLTNRLPSDEQTSLLVQQSQTMRDLEELILAFNALEWFAVVCEKLDKNKRRRDSGTIKNLKDELQESLDEVSVHVDALLDEWLMGAEDETEQAELEEIRKTYIPELFLDYHNALYYAGHVLTSELLVQCMNLAMQVSENEYLTSAFVASRRMAELVDALALSSKAMVNTQAKPGKKLLGGESLGIWNVDVPDEDNGLPEAQ
;
A
#
# COMPACT_ATOMS: atom_id res chain seq x y z
N MET A 1 -54.45 53.14 -42.48
CA MET A 1 -54.12 53.56 -43.86
C MET A 1 -53.55 52.35 -44.60
N ALA A 2 -54.16 51.96 -45.71
CA ALA A 2 -53.54 51.09 -46.74
C ALA A 2 -52.47 51.92 -47.51
N PRO A 3 -51.57 51.37 -48.39
CA PRO A 3 -51.82 50.46 -49.54
C PRO A 3 -50.86 49.21 -49.59
N LEU A 4 -51.25 48.02 -50.12
CA LEU A 4 -51.34 47.50 -51.53
C LEU A 4 -49.95 47.20 -52.17
N ILE A 5 -49.59 46.03 -52.78
CA ILE A 5 -50.14 45.21 -53.91
C ILE A 5 -49.37 43.84 -53.99
N LYS A 6 -50.03 42.65 -54.01
CA LYS A 6 -50.26 41.61 -55.10
C LYS A 6 -49.03 41.08 -55.86
N SER A 7 -48.91 39.82 -56.35
CA SER A 7 -49.82 38.75 -56.86
C SER A 7 -49.12 37.35 -56.76
N ALA A 8 -49.71 36.19 -56.43
CA ALA A 8 -50.80 35.36 -57.00
C ALA A 8 -50.44 34.46 -58.22
N GLY A 9 -50.67 33.13 -58.06
CA GLY A 9 -50.76 32.08 -59.11
C GLY A 9 -50.64 30.66 -58.51
N SER A 10 -51.74 30.03 -58.03
CA SER A 10 -52.65 29.08 -58.74
C SER A 10 -52.02 27.69 -58.98
N ALA A 11 -52.34 26.65 -58.16
CA ALA A 11 -53.39 25.62 -58.32
C ALA A 11 -53.14 24.61 -59.46
N GLY A 12 -53.32 23.28 -59.37
CA GLY A 12 -53.88 22.36 -58.36
C GLY A 12 -54.01 20.93 -58.96
N PHE A 13 -54.71 20.03 -58.25
CA PHE A 13 -55.25 18.69 -58.66
C PHE A 13 -54.26 17.50 -58.71
N THR A 14 -54.19 16.59 -57.71
CA THR A 14 -55.07 15.47 -57.27
C THR A 14 -54.91 14.11 -57.99
N SER A 15 -54.66 13.07 -57.18
CA SER A 15 -55.37 11.76 -57.12
C SER A 15 -55.07 10.69 -58.22
N VAL A 16 -55.01 9.36 -58.03
CA VAL A 16 -55.25 8.36 -56.96
C VAL A 16 -54.87 6.94 -57.49
N ASN A 17 -54.42 6.04 -56.61
CA ASN A 17 -54.48 4.55 -56.58
C ASN A 17 -53.50 3.57 -57.27
N ALA A 18 -53.25 2.50 -56.47
CA ALA A 18 -52.47 1.25 -56.54
C ALA A 18 -52.99 0.17 -57.55
N ALA A 19 -52.49 -1.09 -57.72
CA ALA A 19 -51.75 -2.03 -56.85
C ALA A 19 -51.16 -3.28 -57.61
N ARG A 20 -50.32 -4.08 -56.89
CA ARG A 20 -49.95 -5.53 -57.04
C ARG A 20 -49.03 -5.95 -58.22
N GLY A 21 -48.09 -6.91 -58.12
CA GLY A 21 -47.62 -7.83 -57.06
C GLY A 21 -46.55 -8.83 -57.58
N SER A 22 -45.71 -9.34 -56.66
CA SER A 22 -44.94 -10.63 -56.56
C SER A 22 -44.39 -11.37 -57.80
N THR A 23 -43.11 -11.80 -57.80
CA THR A 23 -42.59 -13.14 -57.34
C THR A 23 -41.11 -13.43 -57.71
N SER A 24 -40.41 -14.12 -56.78
CA SER A 24 -39.42 -15.24 -56.89
C SER A 24 -37.94 -15.07 -57.33
N ASN A 25 -37.06 -15.36 -56.35
CA ASN A 25 -35.90 -16.29 -56.26
C ASN A 25 -34.74 -16.31 -57.29
N ASP A 26 -33.53 -15.95 -56.77
CA ASP A 26 -32.18 -16.63 -56.76
C ASP A 26 -31.55 -17.26 -58.03
N PRO A 27 -30.20 -17.50 -58.09
CA PRO A 27 -29.10 -17.23 -57.13
C PRO A 27 -27.77 -16.66 -57.75
N GLU A 28 -26.80 -16.39 -56.85
CA GLU A 28 -25.32 -16.43 -56.93
C GLU A 28 -24.57 -16.30 -58.28
N ILE A 29 -23.52 -15.46 -58.32
CA ILE A 29 -22.11 -15.84 -58.58
C ILE A 29 -21.19 -14.59 -58.48
N ILE A 30 -20.03 -14.83 -57.87
CA ILE A 30 -18.86 -13.96 -57.68
C ILE A 30 -18.18 -13.71 -59.03
N GLU A 31 -17.76 -12.48 -59.32
CA GLU A 31 -16.53 -12.22 -60.07
C GLU A 31 -15.99 -10.81 -59.77
N ILE A 32 -14.69 -10.81 -59.50
CA ILE A 32 -13.78 -9.70 -59.21
C ILE A 32 -13.46 -9.04 -60.55
N ASP A 33 -13.37 -7.71 -60.60
CA ASP A 33 -12.32 -7.03 -61.36
C ASP A 33 -12.15 -5.59 -60.87
N ASP A 34 -10.88 -5.25 -60.77
CA ASP A 34 -10.25 -4.00 -60.37
C ASP A 34 -10.65 -2.83 -61.28
N ASP A 35 -10.63 -1.61 -60.74
CA ASP A 35 -10.06 -0.46 -61.44
C ASP A 35 -9.89 0.72 -60.49
N ASP A 36 -8.69 1.29 -60.60
CA ASP A 36 -8.09 2.43 -59.91
C ASP A 36 -8.91 3.73 -60.02
N ASP A 37 -8.74 4.63 -59.04
CA ASP A 37 -8.34 6.04 -59.25
C ASP A 37 -8.59 6.88 -57.98
N GLU A 38 -7.52 7.06 -57.20
CA GLU A 38 -7.36 8.25 -56.36
C GLU A 38 -6.96 9.46 -57.22
N PRO A 39 -7.31 10.68 -56.81
CA PRO A 39 -6.47 11.84 -57.10
C PRO A 39 -5.93 12.46 -55.82
N MET A 40 -4.59 12.50 -55.77
CA MET A 40 -3.78 13.40 -54.95
C MET A 40 -3.77 14.83 -55.53
N ASP A 41 -3.36 15.76 -54.67
CA ASP A 41 -2.63 17.03 -54.90
C ASP A 41 -3.36 18.27 -54.33
N ASP A 42 -2.80 18.89 -53.28
CA ASP A 42 -1.79 19.95 -53.47
C ASP A 42 -1.23 20.47 -52.13
N GLU A 43 0.07 20.72 -52.18
CA GLU A 43 1.02 21.13 -51.13
C GLU A 43 0.96 22.64 -50.79
N GLU A 44 1.49 23.02 -49.62
CA GLU A 44 2.26 24.27 -49.46
C GLU A 44 3.31 24.11 -48.34
N ASP A 45 4.58 24.04 -48.74
CA ASP A 45 5.81 24.09 -47.94
C ASP A 45 6.22 25.53 -47.61
N VAL A 46 6.77 25.76 -46.40
CA VAL A 46 7.84 26.76 -46.16
C VAL A 46 8.83 26.26 -45.10
N ASP A 47 10.11 26.30 -45.50
CA ASP A 47 11.39 25.90 -44.90
C ASP A 47 11.77 26.40 -43.46
N ALA A 48 12.27 25.43 -42.67
CA ALA A 48 13.64 25.19 -42.20
C ALA A 48 14.43 26.07 -41.17
N ASN A 49 14.99 25.30 -40.20
CA ASN A 49 16.32 25.33 -39.54
C ASN A 49 16.54 26.03 -38.18
N GLU A 50 16.80 25.21 -37.15
CA GLU A 50 18.10 25.08 -36.41
C GLU A 50 17.97 23.94 -35.36
N GLN A 51 18.56 22.77 -35.62
CA GLN A 51 19.74 22.16 -34.94
C GLN A 51 19.45 21.42 -33.62
N ASP A 52 19.24 20.10 -33.74
CA ASP A 52 19.34 19.12 -32.65
C ASP A 52 20.60 18.26 -32.88
N ASP A 53 21.46 18.19 -31.87
CA ASP A 53 22.55 17.22 -31.73
C ASP A 53 22.06 16.12 -30.76
N GLU A 54 21.71 14.94 -31.27
CA GLU A 54 21.47 13.72 -30.48
C GLU A 54 22.72 12.83 -30.57
N GLU A 55 23.39 12.62 -29.43
CA GLU A 55 24.40 11.58 -29.25
C GLU A 55 23.70 10.27 -28.84
N GLU A 56 23.76 9.27 -29.73
CA GLU A 56 23.39 7.88 -29.47
C GLU A 56 24.47 7.20 -28.62
N GLU A 57 24.12 6.68 -27.43
CA GLU A 57 24.92 5.64 -26.76
C GLU A 57 24.16 4.30 -26.77
N GLU A 58 24.79 3.34 -27.43
CA GLU A 58 24.39 1.94 -27.59
C GLU A 58 24.32 1.22 -26.23
N VAL A 59 23.23 0.49 -25.98
CA VAL A 59 23.09 -0.42 -24.84
C VAL A 59 23.14 -1.86 -25.36
N GLU A 60 24.24 -2.56 -25.04
CA GLU A 60 24.41 -4.01 -25.26
C GLU A 60 23.50 -4.82 -24.33
N GLU A 61 22.58 -5.60 -24.91
CA GLU A 61 21.85 -6.68 -24.22
C GLU A 61 22.75 -7.93 -24.10
N TYR A 62 22.98 -8.40 -22.87
CA TYR A 62 23.57 -9.72 -22.63
C TYR A 62 22.43 -10.74 -22.39
N GLU A 63 22.29 -11.67 -23.34
CA GLU A 63 21.48 -12.89 -23.21
C GLU A 63 22.21 -13.91 -22.32
N GLU A 64 21.59 -14.42 -21.26
CA GLU A 64 22.07 -15.57 -20.49
C GLU A 64 21.37 -16.85 -20.97
N ASP A 65 22.12 -17.68 -21.69
CA ASP A 65 21.77 -19.07 -22.02
C ASP A 65 22.06 -19.98 -20.81
N GLU A 66 21.03 -20.65 -20.27
CA GLU A 66 21.19 -21.75 -19.32
C GLU A 66 21.45 -23.07 -20.08
N GLU A 67 22.71 -23.54 -20.07
CA GLU A 67 23.08 -24.89 -20.51
C GLU A 67 22.90 -25.92 -19.38
N ASP A 68 21.93 -26.81 -19.57
CA ASP A 68 21.78 -28.10 -18.87
C ASP A 68 23.01 -28.99 -19.12
N ASN A 69 23.73 -29.37 -18.07
CA ASN A 69 24.79 -30.39 -18.15
C ASN A 69 24.50 -31.56 -17.20
N ASP A 70 23.79 -32.56 -17.73
CA ASP A 70 23.63 -33.89 -17.15
C ASP A 70 24.58 -34.85 -17.89
N SER A 71 25.66 -35.28 -17.24
CA SER A 71 26.50 -36.38 -17.73
C SER A 71 26.69 -37.45 -16.65
N LEU A 72 26.04 -38.59 -16.91
CA LEU A 72 26.17 -39.86 -16.22
C LEU A 72 27.40 -40.61 -16.74
N GLU A 73 28.31 -41.02 -15.86
CA GLU A 73 29.19 -42.18 -16.10
C GLU A 73 29.13 -43.17 -14.92
N GLU A 74 28.84 -44.43 -15.27
CA GLU A 74 28.83 -45.59 -14.39
C GLU A 74 30.26 -45.99 -13.98
N MET A 75 30.50 -46.29 -12.69
CA MET A 75 31.44 -47.38 -12.36
C MET A 75 31.13 -48.08 -11.02
N ASN A 76 31.23 -49.41 -11.09
CA ASN A 76 30.89 -50.42 -10.09
C ASN A 76 31.74 -50.38 -8.79
N GLY A 77 31.05 -50.58 -7.66
CA GLY A 77 31.34 -51.59 -6.63
C GLY A 77 32.49 -51.38 -5.63
N ILE A 78 32.15 -51.34 -4.33
CA ILE A 78 32.50 -52.38 -3.31
C ILE A 78 32.05 -51.91 -1.90
N ASN A 79 31.47 -52.87 -1.17
CA ASN A 79 30.90 -52.86 0.19
C ASN A 79 31.66 -52.13 1.33
N GLY A 80 30.88 -51.68 2.33
CA GLY A 80 31.23 -51.92 3.75
C GLY A 80 30.49 -51.12 4.83
N GLY A 81 29.37 -51.67 5.36
CA GLY A 81 28.83 -51.55 6.74
C GLY A 81 28.48 -50.15 7.27
N SER A 82 27.53 -49.88 8.17
CA SER A 82 26.65 -50.56 9.12
C SER A 82 25.89 -49.37 9.76
N GLU A 83 24.63 -49.34 10.15
CA GLU A 83 23.85 -50.25 10.98
C GLU A 83 22.43 -49.66 11.05
N SER A 84 21.42 -50.51 10.89
CA SER A 84 20.01 -50.22 11.25
C SER A 84 19.87 -50.30 12.79
N PRO A 85 18.73 -49.96 13.44
CA PRO A 85 17.71 -51.01 13.53
C PRO A 85 16.24 -50.60 13.79
N LEU A 86 15.37 -51.53 13.37
CA LEU A 86 14.03 -51.90 13.89
C LEU A 86 12.79 -51.18 13.35
N ASP A 87 11.68 -51.86 13.03
CA ASP A 87 11.43 -53.20 12.49
C ASP A 87 9.94 -53.20 12.14
N LEU A 88 9.60 -53.55 10.90
CA LEU A 88 8.23 -53.70 10.43
C LEU A 88 7.91 -55.18 10.34
N GLY A 89 6.94 -55.64 11.14
CA GLY A 89 6.33 -56.95 10.99
C GLY A 89 5.27 -56.95 9.88
N SER A 90 5.55 -57.62 8.77
CA SER A 90 4.64 -57.86 7.64
C SER A 90 3.59 -58.94 7.97
N PHE A 91 2.34 -58.74 7.53
CA PHE A 91 1.48 -59.85 7.11
C PHE A 91 0.75 -59.53 5.80
N GLN A 92 0.79 -60.51 4.90
CA GLN A 92 0.22 -60.56 3.57
C GLN A 92 -1.32 -60.74 3.58
N ASN A 93 -1.99 -60.12 2.60
CA ASN A 93 -2.91 -60.71 1.61
C ASN A 93 -4.20 -59.91 1.39
N GLY A 94 -4.52 -59.69 0.10
CA GLY A 94 -5.90 -59.76 -0.38
C GLY A 94 -6.45 -58.50 -1.09
N HIS A 95 -6.35 -58.49 -2.41
CA HIS A 95 -7.32 -57.95 -3.39
C HIS A 95 -8.27 -56.81 -2.99
N LYS A 96 -8.07 -55.62 -3.60
CA LYS A 96 -8.93 -55.07 -4.67
C LYS A 96 -8.43 -53.66 -5.03
N ALA A 97 -8.27 -53.42 -6.34
CA ALA A 97 -7.94 -52.12 -6.89
C ALA A 97 -9.00 -51.07 -6.50
N PHE A 98 -8.55 -50.04 -5.80
CA PHE A 98 -9.16 -48.71 -5.83
C PHE A 98 -8.04 -47.76 -6.23
N ASP A 99 -8.19 -47.18 -7.41
CA ASP A 99 -7.35 -46.10 -7.92
C ASP A 99 -7.63 -44.88 -7.04
N MET A 100 -6.77 -44.65 -6.06
CA MET A 100 -6.82 -43.50 -5.18
C MET A 100 -5.75 -42.53 -5.69
N THR A 101 -6.11 -41.75 -6.71
CA THR A 101 -5.31 -40.59 -7.10
C THR A 101 -5.18 -39.69 -5.87
N THR A 102 -3.95 -39.44 -5.44
CA THR A 102 -3.67 -38.37 -4.50
C THR A 102 -4.23 -37.08 -5.10
N PRO A 103 -5.01 -36.27 -4.35
CA PRO A 103 -5.51 -35.01 -4.87
C PRO A 103 -4.33 -34.19 -5.40
N GLU A 104 -4.39 -33.70 -6.64
CA GLU A 104 -3.29 -32.99 -7.32
C GLU A 104 -2.72 -31.83 -6.48
N LEU A 105 -3.52 -31.28 -5.56
CA LEU A 105 -3.14 -30.30 -4.53
C LEU A 105 -1.96 -30.70 -3.62
N PHE A 106 -1.65 -31.99 -3.47
CA PHE A 106 -0.53 -32.48 -2.65
C PHE A 106 0.75 -32.76 -3.44
N THR A 107 0.77 -32.43 -4.73
CA THR A 107 2.00 -32.42 -5.54
C THR A 107 2.54 -31.00 -5.63
N SER A 108 3.88 -30.83 -5.63
CA SER A 108 4.50 -29.50 -5.80
C SER A 108 4.04 -28.82 -7.09
N ALA A 109 3.83 -29.58 -8.16
CA ALA A 109 3.29 -29.10 -9.43
C ALA A 109 1.83 -28.60 -9.31
N GLY A 110 0.94 -29.35 -8.65
CA GLY A 110 -0.45 -28.92 -8.44
C GLY A 110 -0.58 -27.73 -7.47
N ALA A 111 0.31 -27.64 -6.47
CA ALA A 111 0.42 -26.45 -5.63
C ALA A 111 0.91 -25.22 -6.41
N GLN A 112 1.93 -25.36 -7.27
CA GLN A 112 2.40 -24.27 -8.14
C GLN A 112 1.35 -23.82 -9.15
N GLN A 113 0.58 -24.75 -9.72
CA GLN A 113 -0.49 -24.44 -10.66
C GLN A 113 -1.68 -23.73 -9.98
N ALA A 114 -1.94 -24.02 -8.70
CA ALA A 114 -2.93 -23.30 -7.87
C ALA A 114 -2.45 -21.92 -7.38
N LEU A 115 -1.15 -21.73 -7.19
CA LEU A 115 -0.55 -20.46 -6.73
C LEU A 115 -0.34 -19.44 -7.86
N HIS A 116 -0.19 -19.88 -9.10
CA HIS A 116 0.08 -18.99 -10.24
C HIS A 116 -1.01 -17.93 -10.50
N PRO A 117 -2.32 -18.21 -10.35
CA PRO A 117 -3.35 -17.17 -10.38
C PRO A 117 -3.21 -16.12 -9.27
N LEU A 118 -2.88 -16.55 -8.05
CA LEU A 118 -2.70 -15.65 -6.90
C LEU A 118 -1.49 -14.74 -7.08
N ARG A 119 -0.37 -15.30 -7.59
CA ARG A 119 0.84 -14.53 -7.91
C ARG A 119 0.55 -13.46 -8.96
N ARG A 120 -0.17 -13.80 -10.03
CA ARG A 120 -0.56 -12.83 -11.07
C ARG A 120 -1.49 -11.73 -10.55
N THR A 121 -2.42 -12.06 -9.67
CA THR A 121 -3.28 -11.04 -9.03
C THR A 121 -2.44 -10.13 -8.14
N ALA A 122 -1.53 -10.68 -7.33
CA ALA A 122 -0.62 -9.90 -6.50
C ALA A 122 0.27 -8.97 -7.33
N ASP A 123 0.92 -9.48 -8.38
CA ASP A 123 1.78 -8.70 -9.28
C ASP A 123 0.99 -7.55 -9.94
N ARG A 124 -0.28 -7.80 -10.32
CA ARG A 124 -1.15 -6.77 -10.89
C ARG A 124 -1.49 -5.69 -9.87
N VAL A 125 -1.84 -6.07 -8.64
CA VAL A 125 -2.16 -5.12 -7.56
C VAL A 125 -0.94 -4.25 -7.24
N THR A 126 0.26 -4.84 -7.17
CA THR A 126 1.51 -4.09 -6.98
C THR A 126 1.73 -3.08 -8.10
N ARG A 127 1.58 -3.48 -9.37
CA ARG A 127 1.69 -2.55 -10.51
C ARG A 127 0.66 -1.42 -10.46
N GLN A 128 -0.55 -1.70 -10.01
CA GLN A 128 -1.57 -0.65 -9.82
C GLN A 128 -1.13 0.34 -8.74
N ILE A 129 -0.64 -0.14 -7.60
CA ILE A 129 -0.14 0.71 -6.51
C ILE A 129 1.02 1.60 -7.01
N GLU A 130 1.97 1.03 -7.74
CA GLU A 130 3.10 1.75 -8.36
C GLU A 130 2.62 2.82 -9.36
N ALA A 131 1.65 2.49 -10.22
CA ALA A 131 1.10 3.42 -11.20
C ALA A 131 0.40 4.61 -10.51
N PHE A 132 -0.36 4.37 -9.44
CA PHE A 132 -0.99 5.44 -8.65
C PHE A 132 0.05 6.37 -8.01
N ALA A 133 1.10 5.78 -7.46
CA ALA A 133 2.21 6.50 -6.86
C ALA A 133 2.99 7.34 -7.87
N GLU A 134 3.25 6.80 -9.06
CA GLU A 134 3.93 7.51 -10.14
C GLU A 134 3.14 8.77 -10.56
N LYS A 135 1.81 8.66 -10.72
CA LYS A 135 0.99 9.84 -11.05
C LYS A 135 0.95 10.85 -9.90
N LEU A 136 0.95 10.38 -8.65
CA LEU A 136 1.00 11.23 -7.47
C LEU A 136 2.34 11.98 -7.37
N ASP A 137 3.46 11.30 -7.63
CA ASP A 137 4.78 11.93 -7.58
C ASP A 137 4.90 13.04 -8.62
N ARG A 138 4.46 12.78 -9.87
CA ARG A 138 4.38 13.81 -10.92
C ARG A 138 3.49 15.00 -10.54
N PHE A 139 2.43 14.75 -9.76
CA PHE A 139 1.57 15.82 -9.24
C PHE A 139 2.29 16.66 -8.17
N LYS A 140 3.04 16.01 -7.27
CA LYS A 140 3.80 16.62 -6.17
C LYS A 140 5.03 17.41 -6.65
N GLN A 141 5.79 16.91 -7.63
CA GLN A 141 6.96 17.63 -8.18
C GLN A 141 6.60 19.03 -8.71
N LYS A 142 5.32 19.22 -9.05
CA LYS A 142 4.76 20.47 -9.55
C LYS A 142 4.04 21.28 -8.45
N GLU A 143 4.28 21.04 -7.15
CA GLU A 143 3.53 21.62 -6.02
C GLU A 143 3.78 23.13 -5.80
N ASN A 144 4.92 23.68 -6.26
CA ASN A 144 5.18 25.13 -6.29
C ASN A 144 4.42 25.84 -7.43
N ARG A 145 3.08 25.80 -7.42
CA ARG A 145 2.25 26.54 -8.39
C ARG A 145 1.80 27.86 -7.78
N ASP A 146 2.11 28.97 -8.45
CA ASP A 146 1.74 30.32 -8.00
C ASP A 146 0.24 30.64 -8.23
N SER A 147 -0.45 29.84 -9.06
CA SER A 147 -1.84 30.07 -9.47
C SER A 147 -2.81 28.99 -8.98
N GLU A 148 -3.90 29.41 -8.32
CA GLU A 148 -5.02 28.55 -7.92
C GLU A 148 -5.58 27.74 -9.10
N PHE A 149 -5.57 28.31 -10.31
CA PHE A 149 -6.03 27.65 -11.53
C PHE A 149 -5.13 26.50 -11.98
N GLU A 150 -3.81 26.67 -11.90
CA GLU A 150 -2.85 25.62 -12.28
C GLU A 150 -2.93 24.42 -11.33
N ASN A 151 -3.12 24.70 -10.03
CA ASN A 151 -3.35 23.65 -9.05
C ASN A 151 -4.64 22.87 -9.35
N TYR A 152 -5.70 23.59 -9.72
CA TYR A 152 -6.96 22.99 -10.14
C TYR A 152 -6.82 22.09 -11.37
N GLN A 153 -6.11 22.57 -12.39
CA GLN A 153 -5.86 21.83 -13.63
C GLN A 153 -5.04 20.57 -13.38
N ALA A 154 -4.03 20.65 -12.52
CA ALA A 154 -3.24 19.49 -12.18
C ALA A 154 -4.01 18.45 -11.35
N ALA A 155 -4.85 18.90 -10.40
CA ALA A 155 -5.73 18.00 -9.65
C ALA A 155 -6.72 17.30 -10.60
N TYR A 156 -7.28 18.04 -11.57
CA TYR A 156 -8.11 17.47 -12.62
C TYR A 156 -7.37 16.40 -13.43
N GLN A 157 -6.14 16.68 -13.88
CA GLN A 157 -5.33 15.69 -14.62
C GLN A 157 -4.98 14.47 -13.78
N LEU A 158 -4.70 14.65 -12.49
CA LEU A 158 -4.44 13.54 -11.56
C LEU A 158 -5.67 12.62 -11.45
N VAL A 159 -6.85 13.18 -11.17
CA VAL A 159 -8.10 12.41 -11.10
C VAL A 159 -8.40 11.70 -12.43
N LYS A 160 -8.19 12.38 -13.55
CA LYS A 160 -8.36 11.79 -14.88
C LYS A 160 -7.41 10.61 -15.10
N SER A 161 -6.16 10.72 -14.65
CA SER A 161 -5.21 9.62 -14.74
C SER A 161 -5.64 8.40 -13.89
N TYR A 162 -6.16 8.62 -12.69
CA TYR A 162 -6.70 7.53 -11.85
C TYR A 162 -7.93 6.87 -12.44
N GLN A 163 -8.82 7.66 -13.06
CA GLN A 163 -9.95 7.11 -13.80
C GLN A 163 -9.48 6.21 -14.95
N ASN A 164 -8.48 6.66 -15.74
CA ASN A 164 -7.94 5.87 -16.83
C ASN A 164 -7.31 4.57 -16.32
N LEU A 165 -6.52 4.61 -15.24
CA LEU A 165 -5.94 3.40 -14.64
C LEU A 165 -7.00 2.38 -14.23
N ALA A 166 -8.11 2.83 -13.65
CA ALA A 166 -9.22 1.95 -13.29
C ALA A 166 -9.91 1.34 -14.53
N ASN A 167 -10.15 2.15 -15.58
CA ASN A 167 -10.73 1.67 -16.83
C ASN A 167 -9.82 0.69 -17.57
N ASP A 168 -8.52 0.98 -17.66
CA ASP A 168 -7.51 0.11 -18.28
C ASP A 168 -7.47 -1.24 -17.55
N SER A 169 -7.57 -1.23 -16.22
CA SER A 169 -7.65 -2.44 -15.40
C SER A 169 -8.91 -3.27 -15.67
N ILE A 170 -10.07 -2.61 -15.85
CA ILE A 170 -11.32 -3.27 -16.25
C ILE A 170 -11.16 -3.93 -17.63
N GLU A 171 -10.59 -3.19 -18.59
CA GLU A 171 -10.34 -3.70 -19.93
C GLU A 171 -9.40 -4.91 -19.91
N ASP A 172 -8.29 -4.83 -19.17
CA ASP A 172 -7.31 -5.90 -19.08
C ASP A 172 -7.91 -7.18 -18.48
N ILE A 173 -8.69 -7.05 -17.40
CA ILE A 173 -9.37 -8.20 -16.80
C ILE A 173 -10.41 -8.79 -17.76
N SER A 174 -11.16 -7.94 -18.46
CA SER A 174 -12.14 -8.39 -19.44
C SER A 174 -11.47 -9.12 -20.62
N LYS A 175 -10.37 -8.57 -21.17
CA LYS A 175 -9.56 -9.18 -22.23
C LYS A 175 -8.98 -10.52 -21.77
N GLN A 176 -8.39 -10.58 -20.58
CA GLN A 176 -7.89 -11.84 -20.02
C GLN A 176 -9.00 -12.89 -19.84
N ASN A 177 -10.18 -12.49 -19.41
CA ASN A 177 -11.32 -13.40 -19.26
C ASN A 177 -11.80 -13.93 -20.63
N THR A 178 -11.90 -13.07 -21.64
CA THR A 178 -12.22 -13.51 -23.01
C THR A 178 -11.17 -14.47 -23.58
N LEU A 179 -9.88 -14.21 -23.36
CA LEU A 179 -8.79 -15.11 -23.78
C LEU A 179 -8.83 -16.45 -23.04
N LYS A 180 -9.11 -16.46 -21.73
CA LYS A 180 -9.32 -17.70 -20.96
C LYS A 180 -10.49 -18.52 -21.53
N ARG A 181 -11.60 -17.87 -21.88
CA ARG A 181 -12.76 -18.50 -22.54
C ARG A 181 -12.40 -19.08 -23.90
N ALA A 182 -11.67 -18.32 -24.72
CA ALA A 182 -11.22 -18.78 -26.04
C ALA A 182 -10.31 -20.02 -25.92
N LYS A 183 -9.39 -20.04 -24.93
CA LYS A 183 -8.48 -21.16 -24.67
C LYS A 183 -9.18 -22.42 -24.12
N MET A 184 -10.31 -22.29 -23.43
CA MET A 184 -11.09 -23.44 -22.93
C MET A 184 -11.86 -24.19 -24.03
N GLY A 185 -11.96 -23.65 -25.24
CA GLY A 185 -12.49 -24.34 -26.42
C GLY A 185 -13.98 -24.67 -26.41
N TRP A 186 -14.54 -24.94 -27.59
CA TRP A 186 -15.97 -25.17 -27.87
C TRP A 186 -16.62 -26.37 -27.15
N ASN A 187 -15.86 -27.19 -26.41
CA ASN A 187 -16.33 -28.48 -25.87
C ASN A 187 -17.30 -28.37 -24.68
N THR A 188 -17.46 -27.20 -24.08
CA THR A 188 -18.44 -26.93 -23.01
C THR A 188 -19.78 -26.39 -23.53
N SER A 189 -19.91 -26.11 -24.83
CA SER A 189 -21.11 -25.48 -25.41
C SER A 189 -22.31 -26.43 -25.61
N ARG A 190 -22.24 -27.69 -25.16
CA ARG A 190 -23.35 -28.68 -25.30
C ARG A 190 -24.24 -28.81 -24.06
N THR A 191 -23.95 -28.09 -22.97
CA THR A 191 -24.87 -27.97 -21.84
C THR A 191 -25.52 -26.60 -21.86
N ASN A 192 -26.85 -26.56 -21.87
CA ASN A 192 -27.73 -25.39 -22.01
C ASN A 192 -27.67 -24.38 -20.84
N GLY A 193 -26.49 -24.09 -20.31
CA GLY A 193 -26.24 -23.03 -19.34
C GLY A 193 -25.21 -22.09 -19.93
N THR A 194 -25.52 -20.79 -19.95
CA THR A 194 -24.51 -19.73 -20.09
C THR A 194 -23.33 -20.08 -19.18
N ALA A 195 -22.11 -20.16 -19.73
CA ALA A 195 -20.92 -20.43 -18.94
C ALA A 195 -20.81 -19.32 -17.86
N ALA A 196 -21.22 -19.64 -16.64
CA ALA A 196 -21.26 -18.71 -15.53
C ALA A 196 -19.88 -18.07 -15.38
N GLN A 197 -19.84 -16.73 -15.33
CA GLN A 197 -18.60 -16.02 -15.01
C GLN A 197 -18.08 -16.52 -13.66
N ASP A 198 -16.76 -16.63 -13.52
CA ASP A 198 -16.16 -16.91 -12.23
C ASP A 198 -16.59 -15.81 -11.24
N PRO A 199 -17.28 -16.16 -10.12
CA PRO A 199 -17.87 -15.18 -9.22
C PRO A 199 -16.83 -14.22 -8.64
N LYS A 200 -15.58 -14.67 -8.45
CA LYS A 200 -14.49 -13.81 -7.96
C LYS A 200 -14.08 -12.75 -8.97
N THR A 201 -13.97 -13.13 -10.25
CA THR A 201 -13.66 -12.19 -11.33
C THR A 201 -14.79 -11.16 -11.52
N GLN A 202 -16.04 -11.58 -11.35
CA GLN A 202 -17.19 -10.68 -11.42
C GLN A 202 -17.20 -9.69 -10.25
N GLU A 203 -16.90 -10.14 -9.02
CA GLU A 203 -16.77 -9.27 -7.85
C GLU A 203 -15.64 -8.25 -8.04
N GLU A 204 -14.48 -8.67 -8.55
CA GLU A 204 -13.36 -7.79 -8.85
C GLU A 204 -13.72 -6.72 -9.89
N LEU A 205 -14.39 -7.10 -10.98
CA LEU A 205 -14.88 -6.16 -12.00
C LEU A 205 -15.89 -5.16 -11.41
N GLN A 206 -16.77 -5.60 -10.51
CA GLN A 206 -17.71 -4.71 -9.82
C GLN A 206 -16.98 -3.70 -8.93
N ARG A 207 -15.96 -4.12 -8.18
CA ARG A 207 -15.13 -3.24 -7.34
C ARG A 207 -14.41 -2.19 -8.18
N LEU A 208 -13.75 -2.60 -9.27
CA LEU A 208 -13.08 -1.67 -10.19
C LEU A 208 -14.06 -0.72 -10.88
N GLN A 209 -15.26 -1.19 -11.24
CA GLN A 209 -16.29 -0.32 -11.79
C GLN A 209 -16.75 0.74 -10.76
N LEU A 210 -16.87 0.38 -9.48
CA LEU A 210 -17.19 1.33 -8.42
C LEU A 210 -16.05 2.35 -8.22
N GLU A 211 -14.79 1.92 -8.31
CA GLU A 211 -13.64 2.83 -8.29
C GLU A 211 -13.67 3.81 -9.48
N ALA A 212 -13.79 3.31 -10.71
CA ALA A 212 -13.87 4.14 -11.92
C ALA A 212 -15.02 5.14 -11.84
N ASN A 213 -16.19 4.70 -11.34
CA ASN A 213 -17.34 5.57 -11.11
C ASN A 213 -17.05 6.65 -10.06
N THR A 214 -16.28 6.34 -9.01
CA THR A 214 -15.90 7.30 -7.96
C THR A 214 -14.99 8.39 -8.53
N TRP A 215 -13.98 8.02 -9.30
CA TRP A 215 -13.08 8.98 -9.96
C TRP A 215 -13.83 9.82 -11.00
N GLN A 216 -14.73 9.23 -11.78
CA GLN A 216 -15.56 9.96 -12.74
C GLN A 216 -16.46 11.00 -12.06
N LEU A 217 -17.08 10.66 -10.92
CA LEU A 217 -17.89 11.58 -10.14
C LEU A 217 -17.06 12.79 -9.67
N LEU A 218 -15.89 12.53 -9.08
CA LEU A 218 -15.00 13.58 -8.62
C LEU A 218 -14.53 14.47 -9.78
N LEU A 219 -14.14 13.87 -10.91
CA LEU A 219 -13.70 14.57 -12.11
C LEU A 219 -14.78 15.52 -12.65
N ASN A 220 -16.02 15.05 -12.69
CA ASN A 220 -17.17 15.82 -13.16
C ASN A 220 -17.50 17.01 -12.25
N LEU A 221 -17.33 16.86 -10.94
CA LEU A 221 -17.54 17.96 -9.98
C LEU A 221 -16.39 18.95 -9.98
N ILE A 222 -15.16 18.48 -10.21
CA ILE A 222 -14.00 19.35 -10.38
C ILE A 222 -14.18 20.17 -11.67
N SER A 223 -14.53 19.57 -12.81
CA SER A 223 -14.59 20.29 -14.09
C SER A 223 -15.51 21.52 -14.14
N ILE A 224 -16.47 21.63 -13.22
CA ILE A 224 -17.41 22.76 -13.14
C ILE A 224 -17.07 23.77 -12.03
N ASN A 225 -16.12 23.48 -11.16
CA ASN A 225 -15.81 24.27 -9.96
C ASN A 225 -14.43 24.96 -10.04
N ASP A 226 -13.88 25.11 -11.24
CA ASP A 226 -12.68 25.90 -11.48
C ASP A 226 -12.90 27.41 -11.17
N PRO A 227 -11.85 28.17 -10.84
CA PRO A 227 -11.99 29.59 -10.50
C PRO A 227 -12.72 30.44 -11.58
N PRO A 228 -12.43 30.30 -12.90
CA PRO A 228 -13.21 30.94 -13.95
C PRO A 228 -14.70 30.58 -13.96
N SER A 229 -15.05 29.29 -13.82
CA SER A 229 -16.45 28.85 -13.76
C SER A 229 -17.19 29.43 -12.56
N ARG A 230 -16.54 29.51 -11.39
CA ARG A 230 -17.12 30.17 -10.20
C ARG A 230 -17.37 31.65 -10.42
N ALA A 231 -16.44 32.35 -11.10
CA ALA A 231 -16.61 33.75 -11.46
C ALA A 231 -17.77 33.95 -12.47
N SER A 232 -17.83 33.09 -13.49
CA SER A 232 -18.91 33.09 -14.48
C SER A 232 -20.28 32.83 -13.84
N ALA A 233 -20.37 31.92 -12.86
CA ALA A 233 -21.62 31.63 -12.16
C ALA A 233 -22.11 32.84 -11.34
N LYS A 234 -21.20 33.55 -10.64
CA LYS A 234 -21.53 34.78 -9.92
C LYS A 234 -22.01 35.88 -10.88
N GLN A 235 -21.34 36.06 -12.01
CA GLN A 235 -21.78 37.00 -13.03
C GLN A 235 -23.17 36.62 -13.58
N ALA A 236 -23.40 35.33 -13.85
CA ALA A 236 -24.69 34.83 -14.30
C ALA A 236 -25.81 35.08 -13.28
N GLN A 237 -25.54 34.99 -11.97
CA GLN A 237 -26.51 35.34 -10.92
C GLN A 237 -26.99 36.80 -11.02
N GLU A 238 -26.08 37.72 -11.35
CA GLU A 238 -26.39 39.14 -11.49
C GLU A 238 -27.14 39.46 -12.78
N THR A 239 -26.84 38.75 -13.87
CA THR A 239 -27.34 39.06 -15.23
C THR A 239 -28.44 38.13 -15.76
N ALA A 240 -28.73 37.00 -15.10
CA ALA A 240 -29.62 35.97 -15.65
C ALA A 240 -31.00 36.51 -16.01
N PHE A 241 -31.61 37.31 -15.14
CA PHE A 241 -32.95 37.85 -15.41
C PHE A 241 -32.96 38.98 -16.44
N GLN A 242 -31.84 39.64 -16.69
CA GLN A 242 -31.65 40.73 -17.64
C GLN A 242 -31.55 40.17 -19.06
N ASN A 243 -30.94 38.99 -19.20
CA ASN A 243 -30.88 38.24 -20.45
C ASN A 243 -32.22 37.59 -20.82
N LEU A 244 -33.16 37.48 -19.86
CA LEU A 244 -34.46 36.85 -20.06
C LEU A 244 -35.61 37.85 -20.21
N HIS A 245 -36.54 37.50 -21.11
CA HIS A 245 -37.75 38.27 -21.39
C HIS A 245 -39.00 37.40 -21.46
N ARG A 246 -40.19 38.03 -21.60
CA ARG A 246 -41.49 37.32 -21.58
C ARG A 246 -41.61 36.21 -22.64
N TYR A 247 -40.96 36.41 -23.78
CA TYR A 247 -40.97 35.51 -24.94
C TYR A 247 -39.78 34.56 -24.97
N SER A 248 -39.00 34.48 -23.89
CA SER A 248 -37.85 33.59 -23.83
C SER A 248 -38.33 32.15 -23.87
N THR A 249 -37.59 31.30 -24.57
CA THR A 249 -37.92 29.88 -24.68
C THR A 249 -37.67 29.19 -23.33
N ASP A 250 -38.32 28.04 -23.09
CA ASP A 250 -38.08 27.26 -21.88
C ASP A 250 -36.61 26.83 -21.74
N ARG A 251 -35.93 26.67 -22.88
CA ARG A 251 -34.51 26.33 -22.92
C ARG A 251 -33.61 27.50 -22.54
N GLU A 252 -33.83 28.69 -23.09
CA GLU A 252 -33.10 29.89 -22.67
C GLU A 252 -33.22 30.09 -21.15
N ILE A 253 -34.42 29.87 -20.59
CA ILE A 253 -34.69 29.97 -19.15
C ILE A 253 -33.91 28.90 -18.38
N TRP A 254 -33.92 27.66 -18.86
CA TRP A 254 -33.17 26.56 -18.24
C TRP A 254 -31.65 26.80 -18.23
N GLU A 255 -31.09 27.29 -19.34
CA GLU A 255 -29.64 27.54 -19.43
C GLU A 255 -29.22 28.69 -18.52
N GLN A 256 -30.02 29.77 -18.42
CA GLN A 256 -29.77 30.83 -17.44
C GLN A 256 -29.93 30.34 -16.01
N PHE A 257 -30.85 29.42 -15.74
CA PHE A 257 -31.00 28.79 -14.42
C PHE A 257 -29.76 27.97 -14.04
N VAL A 258 -29.33 27.03 -14.89
CA VAL A 258 -28.16 26.19 -14.61
C VAL A 258 -26.89 27.02 -14.51
N GLY A 259 -26.75 28.08 -15.34
CA GLY A 259 -25.62 28.99 -15.27
C GLY A 259 -25.59 29.85 -14.01
N ALA A 260 -26.74 30.27 -13.48
CA ALA A 260 -26.83 31.12 -12.30
C ALA A 260 -26.86 30.34 -10.97
N ASP A 261 -27.38 29.11 -10.95
CA ASP A 261 -27.46 28.28 -9.75
C ASP A 261 -26.41 27.16 -9.78
N HIS A 262 -25.22 27.45 -9.24
CA HIS A 262 -24.10 26.51 -9.25
C HIS A 262 -24.41 25.17 -8.57
N TYR A 263 -25.19 25.17 -7.47
CA TYR A 263 -25.57 23.92 -6.81
C TYR A 263 -26.58 23.11 -7.64
N ALA A 264 -27.46 23.78 -8.40
CA ALA A 264 -28.33 23.08 -9.35
C ALA A 264 -27.51 22.45 -10.49
N LEU A 265 -26.49 23.14 -10.99
CA LEU A 265 -25.54 22.59 -11.96
C LEU A 265 -24.84 21.34 -11.41
N GLU A 266 -24.33 21.39 -10.18
CA GLU A 266 -23.75 20.20 -9.51
C GLU A 266 -24.74 19.04 -9.47
N CYS A 267 -26.00 19.30 -9.09
CA CYS A 267 -27.04 18.26 -9.05
C CYS A 267 -27.34 17.67 -10.43
N VAL A 268 -27.38 18.49 -11.49
CA VAL A 268 -27.56 18.02 -12.87
C VAL A 268 -26.38 17.16 -13.32
N ILE A 269 -25.15 17.55 -12.98
CA ILE A 269 -23.94 16.77 -13.29
C ILE A 269 -23.91 15.45 -12.52
N ILE A 270 -24.32 15.43 -11.25
CA ILE A 270 -24.49 14.20 -10.47
C ILE A 270 -25.55 13.30 -11.11
N MET A 271 -26.67 13.86 -11.58
CA MET A 271 -27.67 13.08 -12.32
C MET A 271 -27.10 12.48 -13.60
N LYS A 272 -26.31 13.24 -14.37
CA LYS A 272 -25.63 12.74 -15.58
C LYS A 272 -24.66 11.60 -15.27
N TRP A 273 -23.94 11.69 -14.15
CA TRP A 273 -23.10 10.60 -13.66
C TRP A 273 -23.95 9.35 -13.32
N LEU A 274 -25.08 9.51 -12.61
CA LEU A 274 -26.00 8.41 -12.31
C LEU A 274 -26.66 7.80 -13.57
N GLU A 275 -26.92 8.62 -14.59
CA GLU A 275 -27.39 8.16 -15.91
C GLU A 275 -26.33 7.27 -16.58
N HIS A 276 -25.05 7.64 -16.47
CA HIS A 276 -23.94 6.85 -16.97
C HIS A 276 -23.76 5.53 -16.20
N THR A 277 -23.74 5.57 -14.86
CA THR A 277 -23.61 4.34 -14.06
C THR A 277 -24.76 3.37 -14.29
N SER A 278 -25.98 3.88 -14.51
CA SER A 278 -27.16 3.08 -14.85
C SER A 278 -27.05 2.35 -16.19
N LYS A 279 -26.29 2.89 -17.17
CA LYS A 279 -26.02 2.20 -18.44
C LYS A 279 -25.07 1.02 -18.27
N SER A 280 -24.05 1.18 -17.43
CA SER A 280 -23.06 0.12 -17.17
C SER A 280 -23.62 -1.03 -16.30
N ALA A 281 -24.60 -0.74 -15.44
CA ALA A 281 -25.17 -1.71 -14.50
C ALA A 281 -26.45 -2.44 -14.99
N SER A 282 -26.97 -2.16 -16.19
CA SER A 282 -28.38 -2.46 -16.55
C SER A 282 -28.76 -3.93 -16.77
N GLN A 283 -27.86 -4.89 -16.54
CA GLN A 283 -28.12 -6.30 -16.84
C GLN A 283 -29.34 -6.86 -16.08
N ASP A 284 -29.56 -6.41 -14.85
CA ASP A 284 -30.64 -6.92 -13.99
C ASP A 284 -32.03 -6.45 -14.47
N ILE A 285 -32.19 -5.17 -14.80
CA ILE A 285 -33.47 -4.62 -15.28
C ILE A 285 -33.86 -5.23 -16.63
N ASP A 286 -32.88 -5.44 -17.51
CA ASP A 286 -33.11 -6.04 -18.83
C ASP A 286 -33.57 -7.50 -18.76
N SER A 287 -33.06 -8.25 -17.77
CA SER A 287 -33.51 -9.62 -17.51
C SER A 287 -34.98 -9.67 -17.08
N ILE A 288 -35.40 -8.76 -16.19
CA ILE A 288 -36.78 -8.67 -15.69
C ILE A 288 -37.73 -8.23 -16.82
N ILE A 289 -37.33 -7.25 -17.64
CA ILE A 289 -38.11 -6.82 -18.80
C ILE A 289 -38.32 -8.01 -19.76
N SER A 290 -37.26 -8.75 -20.06
CA SER A 290 -37.32 -9.93 -20.93
C SER A 290 -38.23 -11.04 -20.37
N GLU A 291 -38.21 -11.26 -19.04
CA GLU A 291 -39.09 -12.22 -18.38
C GLU A 291 -40.57 -11.79 -18.48
N LEU A 292 -40.87 -10.52 -18.23
CA LEU A 292 -42.22 -9.96 -18.35
C LEU A 292 -42.75 -10.03 -19.78
N GLU A 293 -41.89 -9.76 -20.77
CA GLU A 293 -42.23 -9.90 -22.19
C GLU A 293 -42.52 -11.36 -22.57
N ALA A 294 -41.77 -12.32 -22.01
CA ALA A 294 -42.04 -13.75 -22.21
C ALA A 294 -43.39 -14.16 -21.59
N GLN A 295 -43.71 -13.66 -20.39
CA GLN A 295 -44.99 -13.90 -19.71
C GLN A 295 -46.19 -13.26 -20.44
N ALA A 296 -45.96 -12.20 -21.23
CA ALA A 296 -46.98 -11.58 -22.06
C ALA A 296 -47.40 -12.44 -23.27
N GLN A 297 -46.66 -13.51 -23.61
CA GLN A 297 -47.01 -14.52 -24.63
C GLN A 297 -47.22 -13.98 -26.07
N ARG A 298 -46.71 -12.79 -26.40
CA ARG A 298 -46.87 -12.15 -27.73
C ARG A 298 -45.89 -12.62 -28.81
N GLY A 299 -44.88 -13.41 -28.42
CA GLY A 299 -43.72 -13.73 -29.26
C GLY A 299 -42.62 -12.66 -29.14
N GLN A 300 -41.35 -13.08 -29.10
CA GLN A 300 -40.21 -12.18 -29.00
C GLN A 300 -40.16 -11.24 -30.22
N GLY A 301 -39.97 -9.94 -29.99
CA GLY A 301 -39.80 -8.93 -31.04
C GLY A 301 -41.05 -8.56 -31.84
N MET A 302 -42.23 -9.08 -31.47
CA MET A 302 -43.48 -8.81 -32.18
C MET A 302 -44.26 -7.67 -31.50
N TRP A 303 -43.87 -6.41 -31.76
CA TRP A 303 -44.57 -5.20 -31.29
C TRP A 303 -45.89 -5.01 -32.07
N THR A 304 -46.93 -5.77 -31.70
CA THR A 304 -48.25 -5.69 -32.33
C THR A 304 -49.27 -5.00 -31.40
N HIS A 305 -50.04 -4.08 -32.01
CA HIS A 305 -51.10 -3.21 -31.46
C HIS A 305 -51.51 -3.37 -29.97
N GLY A 306 -51.14 -2.39 -29.13
CA GLY A 306 -51.84 -2.03 -27.87
C GLY A 306 -52.17 -3.22 -26.97
N TRP A 307 -53.35 -3.23 -26.35
CA TRP A 307 -53.83 -4.36 -25.52
C TRP A 307 -54.47 -5.48 -26.36
N LEU A 308 -53.65 -6.36 -26.95
CA LEU A 308 -54.06 -7.41 -27.89
C LEU A 308 -55.11 -8.37 -27.30
N TYR A 309 -54.82 -8.98 -26.15
CA TYR A 309 -55.69 -10.01 -25.56
C TYR A 309 -56.99 -9.41 -25.04
N THR A 310 -56.92 -8.20 -24.47
CA THR A 310 -58.07 -7.44 -23.99
C THR A 310 -58.97 -7.07 -25.17
N LYS A 311 -58.38 -6.60 -26.27
CA LYS A 311 -59.08 -6.32 -27.54
C LYS A 311 -59.78 -7.56 -28.10
N GLU A 312 -59.11 -8.71 -28.10
CA GLU A 312 -59.71 -9.96 -28.57
C GLU A 312 -60.90 -10.38 -27.71
N THR A 313 -60.78 -10.22 -26.39
CA THR A 313 -61.85 -10.54 -25.43
C THR A 313 -63.07 -9.65 -25.62
N ILE A 314 -62.85 -8.33 -25.72
CA ILE A 314 -63.92 -7.35 -26.01
C ILE A 314 -64.59 -7.68 -27.36
N LYS A 315 -63.81 -7.97 -28.41
CA LYS A 315 -64.35 -8.37 -29.71
C LYS A 315 -65.13 -9.69 -29.63
N GLY A 316 -64.71 -10.63 -28.80
CA GLY A 316 -65.41 -11.88 -28.53
C GLY A 316 -66.80 -11.61 -27.92
N GLN A 317 -66.86 -10.78 -26.88
CA GLN A 317 -68.13 -10.42 -26.24
C GLN A 317 -69.07 -9.62 -27.14
N LYS A 318 -68.54 -8.69 -27.95
CA LYS A 318 -69.35 -7.99 -28.97
C LYS A 318 -69.97 -8.95 -29.98
N ARG A 319 -69.20 -9.96 -30.43
CA ARG A 319 -69.68 -11.01 -31.35
C ARG A 319 -70.78 -11.85 -30.70
N LEU A 320 -70.60 -12.28 -29.46
CA LEU A 320 -71.60 -13.06 -28.71
C LEU A 320 -72.92 -12.32 -28.52
N ARG A 321 -72.87 -10.99 -28.41
CA ARG A 321 -74.04 -10.13 -28.18
C ARG A 321 -74.65 -9.54 -29.45
N ALA A 322 -74.06 -9.82 -30.61
CA ALA A 322 -74.37 -9.15 -31.88
C ALA A 322 -74.45 -7.61 -31.73
N TRP A 323 -73.58 -7.04 -30.88
CA TRP A 323 -73.67 -5.65 -30.44
C TRP A 323 -72.66 -4.78 -31.20
N PRO A 324 -73.11 -3.91 -32.13
CA PRO A 324 -72.21 -3.10 -32.95
C PRO A 324 -71.68 -1.86 -32.20
N GLN A 325 -72.33 -1.44 -31.11
CA GLN A 325 -71.95 -0.25 -30.35
C GLN A 325 -70.79 -0.54 -29.37
N PRO A 326 -70.13 0.48 -28.82
CA PRO A 326 -69.24 0.33 -27.66
C PRO A 326 -69.95 -0.39 -26.51
N LEU A 327 -69.20 -1.19 -25.74
CA LEU A 327 -69.74 -1.79 -24.52
C LEU A 327 -69.72 -0.72 -23.42
N GLU A 328 -70.86 -0.47 -22.78
CA GLU A 328 -70.94 0.54 -21.72
C GLU A 328 -70.34 0.01 -20.42
N PRO A 329 -69.38 0.72 -19.79
CA PRO A 329 -68.70 0.26 -18.57
C PRO A 329 -69.65 0.03 -17.39
N ASN A 330 -70.74 0.79 -17.31
CA ASN A 330 -71.70 0.78 -16.20
C ASN A 330 -72.87 -0.18 -16.40
N ASP A 331 -72.92 -0.93 -17.51
CA ASP A 331 -73.97 -1.91 -17.75
C ASP A 331 -73.72 -3.17 -16.89
N PRO A 332 -74.61 -3.52 -15.94
CA PRO A 332 -74.43 -4.69 -15.07
C PRO A 332 -74.34 -6.00 -15.86
N ALA A 333 -74.96 -6.11 -17.05
CA ALA A 333 -74.86 -7.29 -17.89
C ALA A 333 -73.47 -7.41 -18.56
N VAL A 334 -72.83 -6.28 -18.89
CA VAL A 334 -71.44 -6.23 -19.40
C VAL A 334 -70.47 -6.59 -18.29
N ALA A 335 -70.60 -5.94 -17.12
CA ALA A 335 -69.72 -6.13 -15.97
C ALA A 335 -69.69 -7.57 -15.45
N ALA A 336 -70.81 -8.30 -15.51
CA ALA A 336 -70.90 -9.71 -15.11
C ALA A 336 -70.25 -10.69 -16.10
N SER A 337 -70.00 -10.27 -17.34
CA SER A 337 -69.51 -11.14 -18.43
C SER A 337 -68.05 -10.91 -18.82
N LEU A 338 -67.55 -9.69 -18.63
CA LEU A 338 -66.17 -9.30 -18.89
C LEU A 338 -65.41 -9.35 -17.57
N LEU A 339 -65.14 -10.56 -17.11
CA LEU A 339 -64.42 -10.82 -15.87
C LEU A 339 -63.03 -11.37 -16.17
N VAL A 340 -62.04 -10.94 -15.40
CA VAL A 340 -60.70 -11.52 -15.42
C VAL A 340 -60.74 -12.89 -14.72
N SER A 341 -60.27 -13.93 -15.42
CA SER A 341 -60.50 -15.36 -15.14
C SER A 341 -60.10 -15.87 -13.74
N GLU A 342 -59.34 -15.11 -12.95
CA GLU A 342 -58.82 -15.59 -11.65
C GLU A 342 -59.49 -14.96 -10.42
N LYS A 343 -60.15 -13.78 -10.54
CA LYS A 343 -60.66 -13.03 -9.36
C LYS A 343 -62.08 -12.44 -9.52
N SER A 344 -62.78 -12.67 -10.62
CA SER A 344 -64.09 -12.03 -10.89
C SER A 344 -64.04 -10.49 -10.86
N GLU A 345 -62.89 -9.91 -11.22
CA GLU A 345 -62.74 -8.46 -11.37
C GLU A 345 -63.18 -8.04 -12.77
N SER A 346 -63.91 -6.93 -12.88
CA SER A 346 -64.38 -6.41 -14.17
C SER A 346 -63.22 -5.93 -15.05
N MET A 347 -63.23 -6.35 -16.31
CA MET A 347 -62.27 -5.98 -17.36
C MET A 347 -62.75 -4.75 -18.10
N ILE A 348 -61.81 -3.92 -18.56
CA ILE A 348 -62.11 -2.72 -19.34
C ILE A 348 -62.92 -3.03 -20.60
N THR A 349 -63.72 -2.05 -21.01
CA THR A 349 -64.64 -2.14 -22.16
C THR A 349 -64.19 -1.32 -23.37
N GLN A 350 -63.26 -0.38 -23.16
CA GLN A 350 -62.70 0.54 -24.15
C GLN A 350 -61.17 0.38 -24.17
N LEU A 351 -60.51 0.81 -25.25
CA LEU A 351 -59.10 0.50 -25.54
C LEU A 351 -58.21 1.75 -25.66
N ASP A 352 -58.70 2.90 -25.22
CA ASP A 352 -57.92 4.12 -25.12
C ASP A 352 -57.01 4.10 -23.89
N PRO A 353 -55.86 4.82 -23.91
CA PRO A 353 -54.82 4.68 -22.89
C PRO A 353 -55.28 4.97 -21.45
N ASP A 354 -56.25 5.87 -21.27
CA ASP A 354 -56.79 6.21 -19.94
C ASP A 354 -57.95 5.29 -19.50
N ALA A 355 -58.34 4.27 -20.28
CA ALA A 355 -59.47 3.41 -19.98
C ALA A 355 -59.32 2.69 -18.62
N VAL A 356 -58.12 2.23 -18.29
CA VAL A 356 -57.83 1.58 -16.99
C VAL A 356 -58.09 2.55 -15.83
N THR A 357 -57.61 3.78 -15.95
CA THR A 357 -57.75 4.82 -14.92
C THR A 357 -59.18 5.36 -14.83
N ARG A 358 -59.83 5.59 -15.98
CA ARG A 358 -61.19 6.13 -16.09
C ARG A 358 -62.25 5.13 -15.65
N GLN A 359 -62.15 3.88 -16.08
CA GLN A 359 -63.12 2.82 -15.75
C GLN A 359 -62.82 2.15 -14.41
N LYS A 360 -61.59 2.29 -13.88
CA LYS A 360 -61.10 1.60 -12.67
C LYS A 360 -61.27 0.07 -12.76
N GLN A 361 -61.04 -0.45 -13.96
CA GLN A 361 -61.16 -1.86 -14.34
C GLN A 361 -59.81 -2.36 -14.84
N LYS A 362 -59.61 -3.69 -14.88
CA LYS A 362 -58.30 -4.27 -15.19
C LYS A 362 -58.18 -4.75 -16.64
N LEU A 363 -56.94 -4.93 -17.08
CA LEU A 363 -56.60 -5.58 -18.35
C LEU A 363 -56.61 -7.11 -18.22
N GLN A 364 -56.57 -7.81 -19.36
CA GLN A 364 -56.14 -9.21 -19.41
C GLN A 364 -54.75 -9.38 -18.77
N LYS A 365 -54.49 -10.53 -18.12
CA LYS A 365 -53.24 -10.77 -17.36
C LYS A 365 -51.99 -10.64 -18.24
N GLN A 366 -52.05 -11.15 -19.47
CA GLN A 366 -50.98 -11.02 -20.47
C GLN A 366 -50.70 -9.56 -20.84
N ASP A 367 -51.76 -8.76 -21.01
CA ASP A 367 -51.62 -7.33 -21.29
C ASP A 367 -51.13 -6.55 -20.07
N GLN A 368 -51.42 -6.99 -18.84
CA GLN A 368 -50.84 -6.40 -17.62
C GLN A 368 -49.32 -6.60 -17.55
N PHE A 369 -48.82 -7.80 -17.91
CA PHE A 369 -47.37 -8.04 -17.98
C PHE A 369 -46.70 -7.19 -19.06
N HIS A 370 -47.34 -7.07 -20.23
CA HIS A 370 -46.86 -6.19 -21.30
C HIS A 370 -46.83 -4.71 -20.87
N GLU A 371 -47.89 -4.20 -20.24
CA GLU A 371 -47.92 -2.83 -19.72
C GLU A 371 -46.81 -2.60 -18.70
N ARG A 372 -46.62 -3.53 -17.77
CA ARG A 372 -45.54 -3.45 -16.78
C ARG A 372 -44.16 -3.43 -17.43
N ALA A 373 -43.90 -4.30 -18.41
CA ALA A 373 -42.65 -4.29 -19.16
C ALA A 373 -42.44 -2.95 -19.87
N THR A 374 -43.47 -2.44 -20.54
CA THR A 374 -43.43 -1.18 -21.31
C THR A 374 -43.14 0.03 -20.40
N TRP A 375 -43.79 0.12 -19.23
CA TRP A 375 -43.53 1.17 -18.24
C TRP A 375 -42.18 1.02 -17.56
N MET A 376 -41.71 -0.21 -17.34
CA MET A 376 -40.36 -0.48 -16.84
C MET A 376 -39.29 -0.06 -17.85
N THR A 377 -39.53 -0.25 -19.16
CA THR A 377 -38.67 0.27 -20.22
C THR A 377 -38.67 1.81 -20.25
N CYS A 378 -39.84 2.45 -20.08
CA CYS A 378 -39.90 3.92 -19.95
C CYS A 378 -39.12 4.42 -18.73
N TRP A 379 -39.27 3.76 -17.58
CA TRP A 379 -38.49 4.04 -16.37
C TRP A 379 -37.00 3.92 -16.63
N LYS A 380 -36.56 2.82 -17.26
CA LYS A 380 -35.17 2.58 -17.64
C LYS A 380 -34.61 3.68 -18.55
N MET A 381 -35.33 4.04 -19.62
CA MET A 381 -34.88 5.07 -20.56
C MET A 381 -34.71 6.44 -19.87
N LEU A 382 -35.64 6.83 -18.99
CA LEU A 382 -35.51 8.08 -18.24
C LEU A 382 -34.33 8.05 -17.27
N ARG A 383 -34.13 6.93 -16.58
CA ARG A 383 -33.01 6.68 -15.65
C ARG A 383 -31.64 6.71 -16.33
N GLN A 384 -31.58 6.30 -17.58
CA GLN A 384 -30.37 6.30 -18.40
C GLN A 384 -30.16 7.63 -19.14
N GLY A 385 -31.04 8.62 -18.95
CA GLY A 385 -30.94 9.92 -19.61
C GLY A 385 -31.03 9.82 -21.13
N GLU A 386 -31.81 8.85 -21.64
CA GLU A 386 -32.00 8.69 -23.07
C GLU A 386 -32.63 9.94 -23.69
N SER A 387 -32.21 10.24 -24.93
CA SER A 387 -32.74 11.37 -25.68
C SER A 387 -34.22 11.19 -25.96
N TRP A 388 -34.94 12.29 -26.15
CA TRP A 388 -36.35 12.19 -26.45
C TRP A 388 -36.61 11.61 -27.84
N THR A 389 -35.70 11.82 -28.81
CA THR A 389 -35.78 11.14 -30.12
C THR A 389 -35.79 9.63 -29.97
N LYS A 390 -34.90 9.06 -29.16
CA LYS A 390 -34.84 7.61 -28.94
C LYS A 390 -36.11 7.09 -28.27
N ILE A 391 -36.63 7.83 -27.28
CA ILE A 391 -37.91 7.50 -26.63
C ILE A 391 -39.06 7.55 -27.64
N ARG A 392 -39.06 8.53 -28.56
CA ARG A 392 -40.05 8.66 -29.62
C ARG A 392 -39.99 7.52 -30.62
N GLU A 393 -38.80 7.19 -31.13
CA GLU A 393 -38.58 6.09 -32.08
C GLU A 393 -39.00 4.75 -31.46
N TRP A 394 -38.64 4.53 -30.19
CA TRP A 394 -39.09 3.36 -29.45
C TRP A 394 -40.62 3.33 -29.31
N ALA A 395 -41.25 4.42 -28.88
CA ALA A 395 -42.71 4.49 -28.75
C ALA A 395 -43.42 4.29 -30.10
N GLU A 396 -42.82 4.74 -31.21
CA GLU A 396 -43.30 4.52 -32.58
C GLU A 396 -43.19 3.06 -32.99
N SER A 397 -42.08 2.40 -32.65
CA SER A 397 -41.92 0.95 -32.86
C SER A 397 -42.98 0.14 -32.10
N CYS A 398 -43.41 0.63 -30.93
CA CYS A 398 -44.50 0.05 -30.14
C CYS A 398 -45.91 0.45 -30.64
N LEU A 399 -46.03 1.36 -31.62
CA LEU A 399 -47.28 1.99 -32.09
C LEU A 399 -48.04 2.74 -30.98
N GLU A 400 -47.33 3.27 -30.00
CA GLU A 400 -47.86 3.97 -28.82
C GLU A 400 -47.24 5.38 -28.68
N ASN A 401 -47.24 6.15 -29.77
CA ASN A 401 -46.69 7.52 -29.86
C ASN A 401 -47.15 8.47 -28.74
N TRP A 402 -48.34 8.23 -28.19
CA TRP A 402 -48.88 9.02 -27.08
C TRP A 402 -47.97 8.98 -25.84
N ARG A 403 -47.20 7.90 -25.62
CA ARG A 403 -46.22 7.80 -24.53
C ARG A 403 -45.09 8.80 -24.71
N ALA A 404 -44.49 8.89 -25.89
CA ALA A 404 -43.44 9.86 -26.15
C ALA A 404 -43.93 11.31 -25.93
N VAL A 405 -45.18 11.59 -26.30
CA VAL A 405 -45.81 12.90 -26.06
C VAL A 405 -46.08 13.13 -24.57
N SER A 406 -46.49 12.11 -23.81
CA SER A 406 -46.73 12.26 -22.36
C SER A 406 -45.43 12.43 -21.57
N LEU A 407 -44.32 11.84 -22.03
CA LEU A 407 -43.02 11.85 -21.36
C LEU A 407 -42.17 13.11 -21.59
N CYS A 408 -42.44 13.89 -22.64
CA CYS A 408 -41.77 15.16 -22.87
C CYS A 408 -42.78 16.27 -23.09
N GLY A 409 -42.88 17.16 -22.11
CA GLY A 409 -43.66 18.39 -22.26
C GLY A 409 -42.82 19.58 -22.71
N SER A 410 -41.61 19.40 -23.25
CA SER A 410 -40.80 20.50 -23.80
C SER A 410 -40.76 20.42 -25.33
N SER A 411 -40.57 21.56 -26.00
CA SER A 411 -40.30 21.55 -27.45
C SER A 411 -38.88 21.05 -27.71
N VAL A 412 -38.72 20.24 -28.75
CA VAL A 412 -37.42 19.69 -29.22
C VAL A 412 -37.11 20.20 -30.64
N ASP A 413 -37.80 21.26 -31.08
CA ASP A 413 -37.59 21.83 -32.41
C ASP A 413 -36.22 22.54 -32.49
N ALA A 414 -35.42 22.22 -33.51
CA ALA A 414 -34.11 22.83 -33.74
C ALA A 414 -34.16 24.36 -33.91
N SER A 415 -35.30 24.91 -34.37
CA SER A 415 -35.52 26.36 -34.47
C SER A 415 -35.56 27.08 -33.11
N SER A 416 -35.76 26.32 -32.03
CA SER A 416 -35.72 26.79 -30.64
C SER A 416 -34.30 26.93 -30.11
N SER A 417 -33.29 26.45 -30.87
CA SER A 417 -31.88 26.49 -30.47
C SER A 417 -31.12 27.60 -31.17
N ARG A 418 -30.78 28.66 -30.44
CA ARG A 418 -29.94 29.76 -30.93
C ARG A 418 -28.64 29.82 -30.14
N GLY A 419 -27.67 28.97 -30.50
CA GLY A 419 -26.30 29.05 -29.94
C GLY A 419 -26.17 28.63 -28.47
N GLU A 420 -27.07 27.75 -28.02
CA GLU A 420 -27.19 27.25 -26.65
C GLU A 420 -26.17 26.13 -26.32
N ARG A 421 -25.78 26.02 -25.05
CA ARG A 421 -24.68 25.15 -24.57
C ARG A 421 -25.04 23.66 -24.52
N THR A 422 -26.31 23.35 -24.29
CA THR A 422 -26.80 21.97 -24.16
C THR A 422 -27.21 21.40 -25.53
N PRO A 423 -27.11 20.09 -25.81
CA PRO A 423 -27.69 19.53 -27.03
C PRO A 423 -29.21 19.67 -27.09
N VAL A 424 -29.79 19.81 -28.29
CA VAL A 424 -31.25 20.04 -28.45
C VAL A 424 -32.11 18.90 -27.94
N ASP A 425 -31.56 17.70 -27.94
CA ASP A 425 -32.25 16.48 -27.61
C ASP A 425 -31.52 15.74 -26.47
N ASP A 426 -31.11 16.48 -25.44
CA ASP A 426 -30.55 15.89 -24.22
C ASP A 426 -31.65 15.36 -23.29
N GLY A 427 -31.34 14.36 -22.46
CA GLY A 427 -32.27 13.79 -21.47
C GLY A 427 -32.84 14.79 -20.47
N THR A 428 -32.16 15.93 -20.23
CA THR A 428 -32.67 17.01 -19.37
C THR A 428 -33.80 17.83 -20.00
N THR A 429 -34.05 17.70 -21.31
CA THR A 429 -35.10 18.42 -22.04
C THR A 429 -36.47 18.25 -21.39
N ARG A 430 -36.76 17.06 -20.83
CA ARG A 430 -38.01 16.76 -20.09
C ARG A 430 -38.26 17.63 -18.85
N MET A 431 -37.25 18.35 -18.36
CA MET A 431 -37.30 19.17 -17.14
C MET A 431 -37.55 20.66 -17.42
N MET A 432 -37.34 21.12 -18.65
CA MET A 432 -37.26 22.54 -18.98
C MET A 432 -38.61 23.28 -18.99
N ASN A 433 -39.72 22.56 -19.19
CA ASN A 433 -41.07 23.10 -19.43
C ASN A 433 -41.84 23.63 -18.20
N TRP A 434 -41.18 23.99 -17.10
CA TRP A 434 -41.87 24.40 -15.86
C TRP A 434 -42.82 25.59 -16.09
N ARG A 435 -42.35 26.62 -16.79
CA ARG A 435 -43.07 27.90 -16.97
C ARG A 435 -44.24 27.75 -17.93
N SER A 436 -44.06 27.06 -19.05
CA SER A 436 -45.04 26.96 -20.12
C SER A 436 -46.12 25.91 -19.85
N GLN A 437 -45.85 24.88 -19.04
CA GLN A 437 -46.73 23.72 -18.89
C GLN A 437 -46.99 23.29 -17.44
N THR A 438 -47.39 24.23 -16.58
CA THR A 438 -47.79 23.91 -15.20
C THR A 438 -48.97 22.92 -15.14
N THR A 439 -49.89 22.97 -16.12
CA THR A 439 -51.03 22.03 -16.21
C THR A 439 -50.58 20.59 -16.50
N TRP A 440 -49.61 20.40 -17.39
CA TRP A 440 -49.04 19.08 -17.69
C TRP A 440 -48.39 18.48 -16.43
N ARG A 441 -47.59 19.26 -15.70
CA ARG A 441 -46.99 18.81 -14.43
C ARG A 441 -48.03 18.42 -13.38
N ASN A 442 -49.11 19.21 -13.26
CA ASN A 442 -50.21 18.89 -12.36
C ASN A 442 -50.92 17.57 -12.77
N ALA A 443 -51.05 17.30 -14.07
CA ALA A 443 -51.56 16.05 -14.58
C ALA A 443 -50.61 14.87 -14.26
N CYS A 444 -49.30 15.02 -14.48
CA CYS A 444 -48.30 14.03 -14.06
C CYS A 444 -48.35 13.76 -12.55
N SER A 445 -48.50 14.81 -11.73
CA SER A 445 -48.64 14.68 -10.27
C SER A 445 -49.92 13.93 -9.88
N ALA A 446 -51.04 14.20 -10.56
CA ALA A 446 -52.29 13.47 -10.35
C ALA A 446 -52.15 11.98 -10.71
N LEU A 447 -51.45 11.65 -11.80
CA LEU A 447 -51.17 10.26 -12.21
C LEU A 447 -50.19 9.55 -11.28
N ALA A 448 -49.16 10.23 -10.77
CA ALA A 448 -48.26 9.65 -9.77
C ALA A 448 -48.99 9.27 -8.46
N ARG A 449 -50.03 10.03 -8.11
CA ARG A 449 -50.84 9.83 -6.90
C ARG A 449 -52.09 8.96 -7.12
N SER A 450 -52.43 8.60 -8.36
CA SER A 450 -53.62 7.80 -8.62
C SER A 450 -53.47 6.40 -8.04
N GLN A 451 -54.45 5.99 -7.24
CA GLN A 451 -54.51 4.65 -6.66
C GLN A 451 -55.11 3.69 -7.69
N GLY A 452 -54.41 2.60 -8.01
CA GLY A 452 -54.87 1.58 -8.95
C GLY A 452 -54.22 1.62 -10.35
N THR A 453 -53.33 2.58 -10.62
CA THR A 453 -52.41 2.55 -11.77
C THR A 453 -51.15 1.75 -11.45
N GLU A 454 -50.41 1.35 -12.48
CA GLU A 454 -49.22 0.51 -12.36
C GLU A 454 -48.07 1.28 -11.67
N ASP A 455 -47.23 0.59 -10.88
CA ASP A 455 -46.24 1.26 -10.03
C ASP A 455 -45.12 1.94 -10.82
N PHE A 456 -44.63 1.36 -11.91
CA PHE A 456 -43.65 1.99 -12.80
C PHE A 456 -44.26 3.16 -13.58
N GLU A 457 -45.52 3.05 -14.03
CA GLU A 457 -46.25 4.19 -14.61
C GLU A 457 -46.26 5.39 -13.64
N ARG A 458 -46.66 5.14 -12.39
CA ARG A 458 -46.69 6.17 -11.34
C ARG A 458 -45.30 6.73 -11.07
N ALA A 459 -44.27 5.88 -11.07
CA ALA A 459 -42.88 6.27 -10.85
C ALA A 459 -42.32 7.15 -11.99
N VAL A 460 -42.63 6.82 -13.24
CA VAL A 460 -42.25 7.60 -14.43
C VAL A 460 -42.85 9.00 -14.36
N TYR A 461 -44.16 9.12 -14.11
CA TYR A 461 -44.78 10.44 -13.96
C TYR A 461 -44.31 11.19 -12.70
N ALA A 462 -43.93 10.48 -11.65
CA ALA A 462 -43.33 11.09 -10.45
C ALA A 462 -41.99 11.75 -10.76
N LEU A 463 -41.10 11.11 -11.54
CA LEU A 463 -39.85 11.71 -12.00
C LEU A 463 -40.07 12.98 -12.83
N LEU A 464 -41.10 13.03 -13.66
CA LEU A 464 -41.39 14.18 -14.52
C LEU A 464 -41.88 15.40 -13.73
N CYS A 465 -42.67 15.18 -12.67
CA CYS A 465 -43.21 16.26 -11.84
C CYS A 465 -42.38 16.58 -10.59
N GLY A 466 -41.40 15.74 -10.23
CA GLY A 466 -40.55 15.91 -9.05
C GLY A 466 -41.14 15.32 -7.76
N GLU A 467 -42.15 14.46 -7.87
CA GLU A 467 -42.68 13.68 -6.74
C GLU A 467 -41.78 12.46 -6.48
N THR A 468 -41.59 12.08 -5.21
CA THR A 468 -40.61 11.05 -4.87
C THR A 468 -41.25 9.74 -4.37
N GLU A 469 -42.42 9.80 -3.73
CA GLU A 469 -43.02 8.64 -3.06
C GLU A 469 -43.29 7.46 -4.01
N ALA A 470 -43.85 7.72 -5.18
CA ALA A 470 -44.14 6.66 -6.16
C ALA A 470 -42.84 6.09 -6.76
N ALA A 471 -41.85 6.94 -7.03
CA ALA A 471 -40.58 6.54 -7.60
C ALA A 471 -39.75 5.67 -6.64
N PHE A 472 -39.69 5.99 -5.35
CA PHE A 472 -38.97 5.18 -4.37
C PHE A 472 -39.52 3.75 -4.23
N LYS A 473 -40.81 3.53 -4.51
CA LYS A 473 -41.41 2.18 -4.44
C LYS A 473 -40.84 1.21 -5.48
N VAL A 474 -40.38 1.70 -6.63
CA VAL A 474 -39.83 0.88 -7.72
C VAL A 474 -38.31 0.88 -7.79
N CYS A 475 -37.63 1.74 -7.01
CA CYS A 475 -36.16 1.79 -6.95
C CYS A 475 -35.58 0.46 -6.45
N GLN A 476 -34.53 -0.02 -7.13
CA GLN A 476 -33.87 -1.30 -6.83
C GLN A 476 -32.44 -1.12 -6.30
N SER A 477 -31.75 -0.06 -6.71
CA SER A 477 -30.36 0.23 -6.32
C SER A 477 -30.21 1.52 -5.51
N TRP A 478 -29.06 1.70 -4.85
CA TRP A 478 -28.70 2.96 -4.19
C TRP A 478 -28.64 4.13 -5.18
N ASP A 479 -28.10 3.89 -6.38
CA ASP A 479 -28.09 4.85 -7.49
C ASP A 479 -29.52 5.25 -7.90
N ASP A 480 -30.50 4.33 -7.79
CA ASP A 480 -31.91 4.63 -8.04
C ASP A 480 -32.45 5.70 -7.10
N TYR A 481 -32.24 5.48 -5.80
CA TYR A 481 -32.66 6.41 -4.75
C TYR A 481 -32.02 7.79 -4.91
N LEU A 482 -30.72 7.84 -5.20
CA LEU A 482 -30.01 9.11 -5.38
C LEU A 482 -30.56 9.91 -6.55
N TYR A 483 -30.78 9.29 -7.71
CA TYR A 483 -31.24 10.06 -8.87
C TYR A 483 -32.69 10.50 -8.73
N VAL A 484 -33.56 9.76 -8.04
CA VAL A 484 -34.89 10.27 -7.66
C VAL A 484 -34.77 11.51 -6.76
N TYR A 485 -33.88 11.46 -5.76
CA TYR A 485 -33.63 12.58 -4.86
C TYR A 485 -33.10 13.81 -5.62
N PHE A 486 -32.01 13.69 -6.38
CA PHE A 486 -31.43 14.81 -7.13
C PHE A 486 -32.38 15.34 -8.20
N ASN A 487 -33.15 14.48 -8.88
CA ASN A 487 -34.20 14.90 -9.81
C ASN A 487 -35.24 15.81 -9.12
N SER A 488 -35.68 15.45 -7.91
CA SER A 488 -36.63 16.28 -7.14
C SER A 488 -36.02 17.62 -6.73
N VAL A 489 -34.74 17.63 -6.32
CA VAL A 489 -34.02 18.85 -5.93
C VAL A 489 -33.88 19.80 -7.10
N VAL A 490 -33.42 19.32 -8.27
CA VAL A 490 -33.28 20.13 -9.49
C VAL A 490 -34.61 20.75 -9.88
N LEU A 491 -35.70 19.97 -9.88
CA LEU A 491 -37.03 20.46 -10.23
C LEU A 491 -37.58 21.48 -9.23
N SER A 492 -37.33 21.29 -7.93
CA SER A 492 -37.71 22.26 -6.89
C SER A 492 -36.97 23.58 -7.05
N ARG A 493 -35.65 23.54 -7.27
CA ARG A 493 -34.83 24.75 -7.47
C ARG A 493 -35.20 25.48 -8.76
N TYR A 494 -35.47 24.73 -9.84
CA TYR A 494 -35.92 25.31 -11.10
C TYR A 494 -37.29 26.00 -10.96
N GLN A 495 -38.20 25.40 -10.19
CA GLN A 495 -39.45 26.05 -9.81
C GLN A 495 -39.21 27.35 -9.02
N GLY A 496 -38.25 27.37 -8.09
CA GLY A 496 -37.81 28.56 -7.35
C GLY A 496 -37.32 29.67 -8.28
N PHE A 497 -36.43 29.34 -9.21
CA PHE A 497 -35.92 30.26 -10.24
C PHE A 497 -37.06 30.85 -11.08
N CYS A 498 -37.95 30.00 -11.60
CA CYS A 498 -39.08 30.45 -12.42
C CYS A 498 -40.05 31.37 -11.65
N LYS A 499 -40.30 31.11 -10.36
CA LYS A 499 -41.12 31.98 -9.51
C LYS A 499 -40.48 33.36 -9.34
N GLN A 500 -39.17 33.43 -9.12
CA GLN A 500 -38.44 34.70 -9.05
C GLN A 500 -38.46 35.45 -10.40
N PHE A 501 -38.23 34.74 -11.49
CA PHE A 501 -38.31 35.32 -12.84
C PHE A 501 -39.70 35.88 -13.14
N GLN A 502 -40.78 35.16 -12.78
CA GLN A 502 -42.15 35.65 -12.93
C GLN A 502 -42.40 36.94 -12.12
N ARG A 503 -41.84 37.04 -10.91
CA ARG A 503 -41.89 38.28 -10.12
C ARG A 503 -41.13 39.42 -10.81
N LYS A 504 -39.95 39.16 -11.39
CA LYS A 504 -39.18 40.15 -12.16
C LYS A 504 -39.97 40.68 -13.36
N LEU A 505 -40.73 39.83 -14.06
CA LEU A 505 -41.56 40.26 -15.20
C LEU A 505 -42.70 41.21 -14.83
N ASN A 506 -43.09 41.27 -13.54
CA ASN A 506 -44.08 42.24 -13.06
C ASN A 506 -43.47 43.61 -12.73
N HIS A 507 -42.14 43.75 -12.76
CA HIS A 507 -41.42 45.00 -12.54
C HIS A 507 -41.07 45.69 -13.87
N SER A 508 -40.65 46.95 -13.83
CA SER A 508 -40.16 47.67 -15.01
C SER A 508 -38.94 46.95 -15.61
N PRO A 509 -38.82 46.84 -16.95
CA PRO A 509 -37.68 46.22 -17.62
C PRO A 509 -36.32 46.85 -17.27
N THR A 510 -36.33 48.10 -16.82
CA THR A 510 -35.13 48.88 -16.48
C THR A 510 -34.61 48.65 -15.06
N VAL A 511 -35.37 47.96 -14.19
CA VAL A 511 -34.95 47.68 -12.82
C VAL A 511 -34.11 46.41 -12.81
N PRO A 512 -32.81 46.48 -12.50
CA PRO A 512 -31.99 45.29 -12.37
C PRO A 512 -32.43 44.51 -11.14
N VAL A 513 -32.71 43.22 -11.33
CA VAL A 513 -33.04 42.29 -10.24
C VAL A 513 -32.13 41.09 -10.44
N ALA A 514 -31.22 40.88 -9.50
CA ALA A 514 -30.37 39.68 -9.48
C ALA A 514 -31.19 38.46 -9.05
N PHE A 515 -30.80 37.29 -9.56
CA PHE A 515 -31.32 36.02 -9.05
C PHE A 515 -30.67 35.72 -7.70
N VAL A 516 -31.47 35.26 -6.74
CA VAL A 516 -30.97 34.80 -5.43
C VAL A 516 -31.17 33.28 -5.35
N PRO A 517 -30.09 32.49 -5.45
CA PRO A 517 -30.18 31.04 -5.29
C PRO A 517 -30.71 30.63 -3.92
N GLU A 518 -31.40 29.49 -3.87
CA GLU A 518 -31.73 28.85 -2.60
C GLU A 518 -30.44 28.35 -1.90
N PRO A 519 -30.42 28.24 -0.56
CA PRO A 519 -29.25 27.70 0.16
C PRO A 519 -28.79 26.35 -0.41
N VAL A 520 -27.49 26.09 -0.33
CA VAL A 520 -26.91 24.82 -0.77
C VAL A 520 -27.40 23.66 0.11
N GLY A 521 -27.73 22.53 -0.51
CA GLY A 521 -28.40 21.40 0.14
C GLY A 521 -27.49 20.30 0.67
N TYR A 522 -26.18 20.52 0.83
CA TYR A 522 -25.21 19.48 1.21
C TYR A 522 -25.57 18.76 2.52
N ALA A 523 -26.08 19.47 3.52
CA ALA A 523 -26.52 18.86 4.77
C ALA A 523 -27.72 17.91 4.58
N ASP A 524 -28.65 18.27 3.69
CA ASP A 524 -29.80 17.43 3.36
C ASP A 524 -29.36 16.18 2.57
N VAL A 525 -28.38 16.31 1.68
CA VAL A 525 -27.75 15.18 0.98
C VAL A 525 -27.11 14.22 1.99
N ASN A 526 -26.30 14.73 2.91
CA ASN A 526 -25.65 13.91 3.95
C ASN A 526 -26.68 13.17 4.81
N LYS A 527 -27.78 13.84 5.19
CA LYS A 527 -28.89 13.22 5.93
C LYS A 527 -29.61 12.15 5.09
N PHE A 528 -29.83 12.40 3.80
CA PHE A 528 -30.47 11.45 2.91
C PHE A 528 -29.62 10.19 2.71
N VAL A 529 -28.31 10.34 2.48
CA VAL A 529 -27.41 9.19 2.33
C VAL A 529 -27.33 8.37 3.62
N LEU A 530 -27.27 9.03 4.79
CA LEU A 530 -27.34 8.33 6.07
C LEU A 530 -28.65 7.54 6.22
N TYR A 531 -29.79 8.10 5.80
CA TYR A 531 -31.07 7.39 5.77
C TYR A 531 -31.02 6.14 4.87
N THR A 532 -30.35 6.20 3.71
CA THR A 532 -30.23 5.03 2.81
C THR A 532 -29.47 3.86 3.44
N LYS A 533 -28.51 4.11 4.35
CA LYS A 533 -27.85 3.03 5.11
C LYS A 533 -28.84 2.22 5.95
N GLY A 534 -29.87 2.86 6.51
CA GLY A 534 -30.90 2.21 7.33
C GLY A 534 -32.03 1.55 6.53
N ASN A 535 -32.02 1.62 5.20
CA ASN A 535 -33.10 1.10 4.36
C ASN A 535 -32.95 -0.41 4.11
N ASP A 536 -34.06 -1.16 4.20
CA ASP A 536 -34.04 -2.63 4.04
C ASP A 536 -33.61 -3.11 2.64
N ARG A 537 -33.84 -2.31 1.60
CA ARG A 537 -33.54 -2.68 0.19
C ARG A 537 -32.12 -2.35 -0.21
N VAL A 538 -31.68 -1.13 0.09
CA VAL A 538 -30.40 -0.58 -0.40
C VAL A 538 -29.35 -0.42 0.71
N GLY A 539 -29.67 -0.75 1.96
CA GLY A 539 -28.78 -0.51 3.08
C GLY A 539 -27.47 -1.30 3.03
N VAL A 540 -27.46 -2.49 2.41
CA VAL A 540 -26.23 -3.26 2.21
C VAL A 540 -25.33 -2.56 1.19
N GLU A 541 -25.89 -2.14 0.05
CA GLU A 541 -25.16 -1.39 -0.97
C GLU A 541 -24.67 -0.04 -0.42
N ALA A 542 -25.50 0.68 0.34
CA ALA A 542 -25.15 1.97 0.92
C ALA A 542 -24.05 1.89 2.01
N ARG A 543 -23.82 0.71 2.61
CA ARG A 543 -22.72 0.45 3.57
C ARG A 543 -21.43 -0.02 2.88
N ASN A 544 -21.45 -0.27 1.57
CA ASN A 544 -20.26 -0.59 0.82
C ASN A 544 -19.20 0.55 0.97
N PRO A 545 -17.91 0.22 1.11
CA PRO A 545 -16.87 1.22 1.37
C PRO A 545 -16.73 2.26 0.24
N TYR A 546 -16.83 1.83 -1.02
CA TYR A 546 -16.79 2.72 -2.19
C TYR A 546 -17.99 3.68 -2.22
N ARG A 547 -19.19 3.17 -1.87
CA ARG A 547 -20.40 4.01 -1.76
C ARG A 547 -20.30 5.02 -0.62
N THR A 548 -19.62 4.67 0.47
CA THR A 548 -19.35 5.59 1.59
C THR A 548 -18.40 6.72 1.18
N ILE A 549 -17.40 6.43 0.34
CA ILE A 549 -16.53 7.45 -0.25
C ILE A 549 -17.32 8.35 -1.22
N GLN A 550 -18.13 7.76 -2.11
CA GLN A 550 -19.00 8.50 -3.03
C GLN A 550 -19.98 9.42 -2.28
N ALA A 551 -20.55 8.95 -1.17
CA ALA A 551 -21.42 9.74 -0.29
C ALA A 551 -20.72 11.00 0.24
N ALA A 552 -19.45 10.88 0.66
CA ALA A 552 -18.66 12.01 1.14
C ALA A 552 -18.44 13.06 0.03
N ILE A 553 -18.20 12.60 -1.21
CA ILE A 553 -18.06 13.47 -2.40
C ILE A 553 -19.39 14.17 -2.70
N LEU A 554 -20.50 13.44 -2.77
CA LEU A 554 -21.83 13.97 -3.08
C LEU A 554 -22.29 15.05 -2.08
N GLY A 555 -22.06 14.81 -0.78
CA GLY A 555 -22.46 15.72 0.29
C GLY A 555 -21.40 16.75 0.68
N LYS A 556 -20.25 16.81 -0.02
CA LYS A 556 -19.06 17.61 0.32
C LYS A 556 -18.69 17.54 1.82
N GLY A 557 -18.92 16.39 2.44
CA GLY A 557 -18.77 16.15 3.88
C GLY A 557 -17.36 15.75 4.28
N TYR A 558 -16.34 16.24 3.58
CA TYR A 558 -14.95 15.75 3.64
C TYR A 558 -14.36 15.76 5.06
N ASP A 559 -14.51 16.86 5.80
CA ASP A 559 -13.99 16.97 7.16
C ASP A 559 -14.52 15.86 8.08
N SER A 560 -15.84 15.68 8.07
CA SER A 560 -16.50 14.66 8.90
C SER A 560 -16.11 13.25 8.48
N PHE A 561 -15.95 13.02 7.17
CA PHE A 561 -15.56 11.74 6.61
C PHE A 561 -14.13 11.36 6.99
N PHE A 562 -13.14 12.21 6.70
CA PHE A 562 -11.73 11.91 6.96
C PHE A 562 -11.41 11.82 8.45
N HIS A 563 -12.07 12.62 9.29
CA HIS A 563 -11.93 12.50 10.74
C HIS A 563 -12.51 11.20 11.28
N SER A 564 -13.65 10.75 10.73
CA SER A 564 -14.27 9.50 11.17
C SER A 564 -13.53 8.28 10.62
N LEU A 565 -13.01 8.35 9.39
CA LEU A 565 -12.16 7.31 8.81
C LEU A 565 -10.83 7.19 9.56
N ALA A 566 -10.21 8.29 9.98
CA ALA A 566 -8.97 8.27 10.75
C ALA A 566 -9.14 7.49 12.07
N LYS A 567 -10.29 7.66 12.73
CA LYS A 567 -10.66 6.87 13.92
C LYS A 567 -10.86 5.39 13.59
N ALA A 568 -11.50 5.10 12.46
CA ALA A 568 -11.69 3.73 11.98
C ALA A 568 -10.34 3.04 11.71
N VAL A 569 -9.42 3.74 11.04
CA VAL A 569 -8.05 3.27 10.76
C VAL A 569 -7.27 3.03 12.05
N SER A 570 -7.33 3.96 13.00
CA SER A 570 -6.70 3.79 14.31
C SER A 570 -7.26 2.57 15.06
N GLN A 571 -8.58 2.38 15.04
CA GLN A 571 -9.24 1.22 15.66
C GLN A 571 -8.91 -0.10 14.96
N ALA A 572 -8.85 -0.11 13.62
CA ALA A 572 -8.47 -1.28 12.82
C ALA A 572 -7.00 -1.64 13.02
N ALA A 573 -6.13 -0.66 13.22
CA ALA A 573 -4.73 -0.90 13.55
C ALA A 573 -4.57 -1.49 14.97
N ALA A 574 -5.28 -0.93 15.96
CA ALA A 574 -5.25 -1.42 17.33
C ALA A 574 -5.78 -2.86 17.46
N SER A 575 -6.69 -3.31 16.60
CA SER A 575 -7.19 -4.69 16.59
C SER A 575 -6.17 -5.70 16.04
N LYS A 576 -5.24 -5.26 15.18
CA LYS A 576 -4.19 -6.09 14.57
C LYS A 576 -3.00 -6.39 15.52
N GLY A 577 -2.86 -5.64 16.63
CA GLY A 577 -1.90 -5.93 17.71
C GLY A 577 -1.00 -4.75 18.13
N ASP A 578 -0.22 -4.95 19.20
CA ASP A 578 0.52 -3.91 19.94
C ASP A 578 1.72 -3.26 19.20
N LEU A 579 2.05 -3.69 17.98
CA LEU A 579 3.24 -3.23 17.23
C LEU A 579 2.91 -2.25 16.10
N SER A 580 1.71 -1.69 16.05
CA SER A 580 1.36 -0.72 15.00
C SER A 580 1.98 0.65 15.27
N PHE A 581 2.58 1.25 14.24
CA PHE A 581 3.04 2.64 14.25
C PHE A 581 1.90 3.65 14.01
N VAL A 582 0.68 3.16 13.74
CA VAL A 582 -0.50 4.01 13.54
C VAL A 582 -0.88 4.64 14.88
N PRO A 583 -1.01 5.98 14.98
CA PRO A 583 -1.37 6.63 16.24
C PRO A 583 -2.73 6.19 16.79
N ASP A 584 -2.77 5.93 18.10
CA ASP A 584 -4.02 5.65 18.83
C ASP A 584 -4.83 6.93 19.05
N LEU A 585 -6.02 6.97 18.46
CA LEU A 585 -7.02 8.01 18.72
C LEU A 585 -7.94 7.59 19.87
N PRO A 586 -8.51 8.55 20.62
CA PRO A 586 -9.42 8.26 21.71
C PRO A 586 -10.59 7.38 21.22
N PRO A 587 -10.92 6.30 21.96
CA PRO A 587 -11.97 5.37 21.54
C PRO A 587 -13.30 6.11 21.43
N ALA A 588 -13.89 6.07 20.23
CA ALA A 588 -15.18 6.65 19.93
C ALA A 588 -16.00 5.62 19.15
N ALA A 589 -17.33 5.72 19.21
CA ALA A 589 -18.18 4.88 18.36
C ALA A 589 -17.91 5.25 16.89
N VAL A 590 -17.39 4.28 16.12
CA VAL A 590 -17.16 4.37 14.69
C VAL A 590 -18.28 3.62 13.95
N ASP A 591 -18.72 4.15 12.82
CA ASP A 591 -19.67 3.47 11.93
C ASP A 591 -19.01 2.22 11.32
N ASP A 592 -19.64 1.05 11.44
CA ASP A 592 -19.13 -0.23 10.91
C ASP A 592 -18.73 -0.13 9.43
N SER A 593 -19.43 0.68 8.63
CA SER A 593 -19.08 0.89 7.21
C SER A 593 -17.74 1.60 7.00
N LEU A 594 -17.34 2.48 7.92
CA LEU A 594 -16.01 3.12 7.90
C LEU A 594 -14.93 2.17 8.40
N LEU A 595 -15.25 1.28 9.34
CA LEU A 595 -14.32 0.24 9.77
C LEU A 595 -14.02 -0.73 8.63
N ILE A 596 -15.04 -1.17 7.89
CA ILE A 596 -14.87 -1.97 6.68
C ILE A 596 -14.02 -1.22 5.64
N ALA A 597 -14.24 0.09 5.46
CA ALA A 597 -13.43 0.90 4.53
C ALA A 597 -11.97 1.06 4.98
N ALA A 598 -11.70 1.05 6.28
CA ALA A 598 -10.34 1.11 6.82
C ALA A 598 -9.60 -0.23 6.68
N GLU A 599 -10.31 -1.36 6.75
CA GLU A 599 -9.75 -2.70 6.57
C GLU A 599 -9.57 -3.07 5.08
N ASP A 600 -10.36 -2.50 4.18
CA ASP A 600 -10.24 -2.72 2.73
C ASP A 600 -9.13 -1.85 2.12
N GLY A 601 -8.08 -2.51 1.61
CA GLY A 601 -6.87 -1.85 1.10
C GLY A 601 -7.11 -0.92 -0.09
N ASP A 602 -8.00 -1.29 -1.02
CA ASP A 602 -8.35 -0.48 -2.20
C ASP A 602 -9.19 0.74 -1.79
N ALA A 603 -10.18 0.56 -0.91
CA ALA A 603 -10.97 1.67 -0.38
C ALA A 603 -10.10 2.67 0.38
N LEU A 604 -9.16 2.21 1.21
CA LEU A 604 -8.23 3.09 1.92
C LEU A 604 -7.27 3.80 0.97
N ARG A 605 -6.80 3.15 -0.11
CA ARG A 605 -6.04 3.80 -1.19
C ARG A 605 -6.84 4.94 -1.82
N ILE A 606 -8.08 4.66 -2.24
CA ILE A 606 -8.97 5.66 -2.87
C ILE A 606 -9.24 6.81 -1.90
N ALA A 607 -9.54 6.52 -0.64
CA ALA A 607 -9.78 7.54 0.38
C ALA A 607 -8.53 8.40 0.66
N THR A 608 -7.34 7.81 0.66
CA THR A 608 -6.06 8.51 0.84
C THR A 608 -5.78 9.46 -0.31
N HIS A 609 -5.90 9.00 -1.56
CA HIS A 609 -5.75 9.88 -2.72
C HIS A 609 -6.85 10.94 -2.80
N LEU A 610 -8.09 10.60 -2.43
CA LEU A 610 -9.16 11.59 -2.31
C LEU A 610 -8.83 12.65 -1.26
N TYR A 611 -8.25 12.28 -0.12
CA TYR A 611 -7.81 13.23 0.91
C TYR A 611 -6.75 14.19 0.36
N ILE A 612 -5.73 13.66 -0.32
CA ILE A 612 -4.65 14.47 -0.91
C ILE A 612 -5.22 15.48 -1.92
N ILE A 613 -6.11 15.02 -2.80
CA ILE A 613 -6.73 15.86 -3.83
C ILE A 613 -7.66 16.90 -3.19
N ALA A 614 -8.52 16.50 -2.26
CA ALA A 614 -9.44 17.40 -1.57
C ALA A 614 -8.69 18.45 -0.74
N ASN A 615 -7.58 18.08 -0.10
CA ASN A 615 -6.70 19.00 0.60
C ASN A 615 -6.05 20.01 -0.37
N SER A 616 -5.51 19.54 -1.50
CA SER A 616 -4.91 20.41 -2.52
C SER A 616 -5.89 21.42 -3.11
N LEU A 617 -7.18 21.05 -3.23
CA LEU A 617 -8.25 21.91 -3.74
C LEU A 617 -8.89 22.81 -2.67
N GLY A 618 -8.45 22.71 -1.41
CA GLY A 618 -9.02 23.48 -0.29
C GLY A 618 -10.44 23.06 0.11
N TYR A 619 -10.85 21.82 -0.19
CA TYR A 619 -12.15 21.26 0.22
C TYR A 619 -12.16 20.76 1.66
N VAL A 620 -10.98 20.67 2.28
CA VAL A 620 -10.76 20.16 3.62
C VAL A 620 -10.20 21.26 4.50
N ARG A 621 -10.52 21.23 5.79
CA ARG A 621 -9.92 22.13 6.77
C ARG A 621 -8.41 21.96 6.87
N SER A 622 -7.72 23.09 6.95
CA SER A 622 -6.26 23.19 7.03
C SER A 622 -5.75 23.50 8.45
N ASP A 623 -6.58 23.39 9.48
CA ASP A 623 -6.12 23.56 10.86
C ASP A 623 -5.21 22.40 11.29
N THR A 624 -4.21 22.71 12.12
CA THR A 624 -3.15 21.77 12.50
C THR A 624 -3.70 20.52 13.19
N GLN A 625 -4.68 20.66 14.07
CA GLN A 625 -5.31 19.53 14.77
C GLN A 625 -6.04 18.60 13.80
N PHE A 626 -6.83 19.17 12.90
CA PHE A 626 -7.53 18.40 11.87
C PHE A 626 -6.53 17.71 10.94
N SER A 627 -5.53 18.44 10.43
CA SER A 627 -4.51 17.90 9.51
C SER A 627 -3.75 16.74 10.15
N THR A 628 -3.29 16.87 11.40
CA THR A 628 -2.65 15.80 12.17
C THR A 628 -3.52 14.55 12.28
N ASN A 629 -4.82 14.71 12.55
CA ASN A 629 -5.73 13.58 12.70
C ASN A 629 -6.09 12.96 11.36
N ALA A 630 -6.39 13.77 10.34
CA ALA A 630 -6.76 13.30 9.01
C ALA A 630 -5.58 12.60 8.30
N SER A 631 -4.33 12.99 8.62
CA SER A 631 -3.11 12.34 8.14
C SER A 631 -2.99 10.88 8.57
N ILE A 632 -3.71 10.45 9.62
CA ILE A 632 -3.78 9.04 10.02
C ILE A 632 -4.37 8.16 8.92
N ASN A 633 -5.23 8.70 8.03
CA ASN A 633 -5.69 7.96 6.85
C ASN A 633 -4.52 7.58 5.92
N VAL A 634 -3.58 8.52 5.70
CA VAL A 634 -2.35 8.29 4.92
C VAL A 634 -1.43 7.32 5.66
N ILE A 635 -1.27 7.45 6.98
CA ILE A 635 -0.48 6.52 7.80
C ILE A 635 -1.04 5.09 7.73
N GLY A 636 -2.37 4.94 7.75
CA GLY A 636 -3.03 3.65 7.56
C GLY A 636 -2.75 3.04 6.19
N TYR A 637 -2.72 3.85 5.14
CA TYR A 637 -2.33 3.37 3.82
C TYR A 637 -0.84 2.99 3.76
N ILE A 638 0.05 3.74 4.43
CA ILE A 638 1.46 3.37 4.59
C ILE A 638 1.58 2.02 5.32
N ALA A 639 0.74 1.73 6.33
CA ALA A 639 0.71 0.43 6.99
C ALA A 639 0.31 -0.71 6.03
N ASN A 640 -0.64 -0.46 5.10
CA ASN A 640 -0.97 -1.44 4.07
C ASN A 640 0.22 -1.68 3.09
N LEU A 641 1.00 -0.64 2.76
CA LEU A 641 2.20 -0.77 1.92
C LEU A 641 3.31 -1.56 2.63
N GLU A 642 3.49 -1.34 3.94
CA GLU A 642 4.45 -2.05 4.78
C GLU A 642 4.07 -3.53 4.93
N GLU A 643 2.78 -3.84 5.16
CA GLU A 643 2.25 -5.20 5.17
C GLU A 643 2.46 -5.92 3.83
N ALA A 644 2.35 -5.18 2.72
CA ALA A 644 2.62 -5.68 1.36
C ALA A 644 4.13 -5.74 0.99
N ARG A 645 5.04 -5.29 1.88
CA ARG A 645 6.49 -5.21 1.65
C ARG A 645 6.91 -4.31 0.48
N ILE A 646 6.12 -3.28 0.17
CA ILE A 646 6.40 -2.30 -0.90
C ILE A 646 7.02 -1.05 -0.28
N TYR A 647 8.33 -1.10 0.02
CA TYR A 647 9.02 -0.01 0.73
C TYR A 647 9.35 1.19 -0.15
N ASP A 648 9.59 1.01 -1.46
CA ASP A 648 10.09 2.06 -2.36
C ASP A 648 9.16 3.28 -2.48
N ILE A 649 7.87 3.09 -2.23
CA ILE A 649 6.86 4.15 -2.37
C ILE A 649 6.57 4.84 -1.03
N ILE A 650 6.97 4.24 0.10
CA ILE A 650 6.65 4.77 1.43
C ILE A 650 7.19 6.20 1.64
N PRO A 651 8.42 6.56 1.23
CA PRO A 651 8.91 7.93 1.34
C PRO A 651 8.03 8.98 0.62
N LEU A 652 7.45 8.64 -0.53
CA LEU A 652 6.51 9.52 -1.23
C LEU A 652 5.30 9.86 -0.36
N TYR A 653 4.62 8.85 0.20
CA TYR A 653 3.45 9.09 1.04
C TYR A 653 3.79 9.72 2.39
N ALA A 654 4.93 9.34 2.99
CA ALA A 654 5.40 9.93 4.23
C ALA A 654 5.68 11.43 4.09
N SER A 655 6.13 11.88 2.92
CA SER A 655 6.37 13.30 2.64
C SER A 655 5.10 14.17 2.61
N LEU A 656 3.91 13.55 2.56
CA LEU A 656 2.62 14.24 2.61
C LEU A 656 2.09 14.40 4.05
N LEU A 657 2.79 13.83 5.04
CA LEU A 657 2.44 13.93 6.45
C LEU A 657 3.04 15.19 7.08
N PRO A 658 2.47 15.68 8.20
CA PRO A 658 3.17 16.60 9.09
C PRO A 658 4.56 16.08 9.45
N THR A 659 5.56 16.96 9.42
CA THR A 659 7.00 16.61 9.53
C THR A 659 7.32 15.65 10.69
N TYR A 660 6.77 15.90 11.88
CA TYR A 660 7.01 15.03 13.04
C TYR A 660 6.36 13.63 12.90
N GLN A 661 5.22 13.51 12.22
CA GLN A 661 4.58 12.21 11.95
C GLN A 661 5.37 11.47 10.89
N ALA A 662 5.84 12.15 9.84
CA ALA A 662 6.70 11.57 8.81
C ALA A 662 7.95 10.92 9.43
N HIS A 663 8.65 11.67 10.30
CA HIS A 663 9.87 11.17 10.96
C HIS A 663 9.58 9.97 11.87
N SER A 664 8.53 10.05 12.69
CA SER A 664 8.14 8.96 13.58
C SER A 664 7.75 7.68 12.83
N VAL A 665 6.95 7.81 11.75
CA VAL A 665 6.47 6.68 10.95
C VAL A 665 7.62 6.03 10.20
N LEU A 666 8.42 6.81 9.48
CA LEU A 666 9.59 6.29 8.75
C LEU A 666 10.60 5.64 9.69
N GLY A 667 10.85 6.24 10.86
CA GLY A 667 11.76 5.68 11.86
C GLY A 667 11.35 4.27 12.30
N GLN A 668 10.05 4.03 12.48
CA GLN A 668 9.52 2.73 12.91
C GLN A 668 9.46 1.69 11.77
N ILE A 669 9.19 2.12 10.54
CA ILE A 669 9.11 1.20 9.37
C ILE A 669 10.50 0.77 8.92
N LEU A 670 11.41 1.73 8.75
CA LEU A 670 12.72 1.50 8.14
C LEU A 670 13.62 0.59 9.01
N ILE A 671 13.38 0.49 10.32
CA ILE A 671 14.17 -0.37 11.20
C ILE A 671 14.07 -1.87 10.84
N GLU A 672 12.99 -2.27 10.17
CA GLU A 672 12.77 -3.66 9.75
C GLU A 672 13.42 -3.98 8.39
N VAL A 673 13.91 -2.97 7.66
CA VAL A 673 14.67 -3.17 6.41
C VAL A 673 16.10 -3.59 6.75
N VAL A 674 16.48 -4.78 6.31
CA VAL A 674 17.79 -5.40 6.63
C VAL A 674 18.77 -5.29 5.46
N ASP A 675 18.30 -5.30 4.21
CA ASP A 675 19.19 -5.33 3.04
C ASP A 675 19.93 -3.98 2.82
N PRO A 676 21.27 -3.97 2.71
CA PRO A 676 22.04 -2.74 2.51
C PRO A 676 21.79 -2.02 1.18
N ARG A 677 21.28 -2.70 0.14
CA ARG A 677 20.94 -2.03 -1.14
C ARG A 677 19.61 -1.29 -0.98
N GLU A 678 18.61 -1.95 -0.40
CA GLU A 678 17.32 -1.34 -0.05
C GLU A 678 17.50 -0.14 0.88
N ARG A 679 18.35 -0.23 1.92
CA ARG A 679 18.63 0.91 2.81
C ARG A 679 19.16 2.13 2.07
N ARG A 680 20.14 1.94 1.19
CA ARG A 680 20.69 3.04 0.35
C ARG A 680 19.64 3.61 -0.58
N GLN A 681 18.79 2.77 -1.15
CA GLN A 681 17.68 3.22 -1.99
C GLN A 681 16.67 4.06 -1.19
N GLN A 682 16.30 3.63 0.02
CA GLN A 682 15.41 4.37 0.91
C GLN A 682 15.98 5.73 1.33
N VAL A 683 17.29 5.82 1.63
CA VAL A 683 17.95 7.12 1.89
C VAL A 683 17.81 8.06 0.70
N ARG A 684 18.13 7.59 -0.51
CA ARG A 684 17.98 8.39 -1.74
C ARG A 684 16.53 8.83 -1.98
N LEU A 685 15.57 7.94 -1.73
CA LEU A 685 14.14 8.26 -1.90
C LEU A 685 13.67 9.30 -0.87
N MET A 686 14.11 9.21 0.38
CA MET A 686 13.82 10.23 1.40
C MET A 686 14.39 11.60 1.02
N GLU A 687 15.64 11.63 0.55
CA GLU A 687 16.30 12.86 0.06
C GLU A 687 15.56 13.47 -1.14
N ASN A 688 15.19 12.63 -2.12
CA ASN A 688 14.44 13.06 -3.30
C ASN A 688 13.09 13.70 -2.96
N HIS A 689 12.42 13.22 -1.91
CA HIS A 689 11.14 13.77 -1.46
C HIS A 689 11.28 14.90 -0.43
N GLY A 690 12.50 15.34 -0.10
CA GLY A 690 12.77 16.45 0.81
C GLY A 690 12.59 16.11 2.29
N ILE A 691 12.74 14.83 2.66
CA ILE A 691 12.66 14.37 4.05
C ILE A 691 14.04 14.44 4.70
N ASP A 692 14.12 15.04 5.88
CA ASP A 692 15.36 15.10 6.67
C ASP A 692 15.69 13.74 7.26
N VAL A 693 16.61 13.02 6.61
CA VAL A 693 17.05 11.68 7.01
C VAL A 693 17.66 11.69 8.41
N GLU A 694 18.42 12.73 8.77
CA GLU A 694 19.02 12.83 10.10
C GLU A 694 17.96 12.97 11.19
N ALA A 695 16.90 13.74 10.92
CA ALA A 695 15.77 13.86 11.83
C ALA A 695 15.00 12.55 11.99
N VAL A 696 14.77 11.81 10.90
CA VAL A 696 14.16 10.47 10.94
C VAL A 696 14.98 9.52 11.82
N LEU A 697 16.31 9.46 11.61
CA LEU A 697 17.19 8.57 12.37
C LEU A 697 17.30 8.97 13.84
N ARG A 698 17.22 10.27 14.14
CA ARG A 698 17.18 10.77 15.52
C ARG A 698 15.89 10.34 16.23
N ASP A 699 14.74 10.47 15.60
CA ASP A 699 13.45 10.06 16.18
C ASP A 699 13.38 8.53 16.33
N GLN A 700 13.90 7.78 15.34
CA GLN A 700 14.07 6.33 15.43
C GLN A 700 14.94 5.96 16.65
N TRP A 701 16.10 6.59 16.81
CA TRP A 701 16.99 6.33 17.94
C TRP A 701 16.32 6.59 19.29
N GLN A 702 15.57 7.69 19.42
CA GLN A 702 14.84 8.03 20.65
C GLN A 702 13.77 6.99 20.98
N TRP A 703 12.98 6.58 19.99
CA TRP A 703 11.95 5.55 20.14
C TRP A 703 12.55 4.22 20.61
N VAL A 704 13.58 3.73 19.92
CA VAL A 704 14.24 2.46 20.25
C VAL A 704 14.93 2.53 21.62
N SER A 705 15.64 3.62 21.91
CA SER A 705 16.36 3.80 23.18
C SER A 705 15.44 3.88 24.40
N ALA A 706 14.23 4.45 24.24
CA ALA A 706 13.23 4.49 25.30
C ALA A 706 12.79 3.07 25.71
N SER A 707 12.65 2.15 24.75
CA SER A 707 12.26 0.76 25.01
C SER A 707 13.32 -0.07 25.77
N VAL A 708 14.60 0.28 25.63
CA VAL A 708 15.71 -0.39 26.34
C VAL A 708 15.82 0.08 27.79
N SER A 709 15.50 1.34 28.06
CA SER A 709 15.64 1.94 29.39
C SER A 709 14.64 1.36 30.41
N SER A 710 13.57 0.69 29.96
CA SER A 710 12.58 0.01 30.80
C SER A 710 12.93 -1.43 31.18
N VAL A 711 14.01 -2.01 30.63
CA VAL A 711 14.40 -3.39 30.95
C VAL A 711 15.29 -3.36 32.21
N GLU A 712 14.81 -4.09 33.23
CA GLU A 712 15.33 -4.13 34.60
C GLU A 712 16.85 -4.26 34.72
N HIS A 713 17.43 -3.41 35.57
CA HIS A 713 18.78 -3.57 36.07
C HIS A 713 18.84 -4.75 37.04
N SER A 714 19.45 -5.85 36.60
CA SER A 714 20.41 -6.66 37.39
C SER A 714 20.53 -8.06 36.80
N SER A 715 21.44 -8.21 35.82
CA SER A 715 22.11 -9.50 35.71
C SER A 715 23.46 -9.36 36.41
N THR A 716 23.55 -9.93 37.62
CA THR A 716 24.86 -10.14 38.23
C THR A 716 25.60 -11.07 37.28
N LEU A 717 26.59 -10.57 36.53
CA LEU A 717 27.44 -11.42 35.70
C LEU A 717 27.84 -12.67 36.51
N LYS A 718 27.59 -13.85 35.96
CA LYS A 718 27.96 -15.12 36.60
C LYS A 718 29.48 -15.23 36.59
N ARG A 719 30.13 -14.67 37.60
CA ARG A 719 31.58 -14.78 37.83
C ARG A 719 31.93 -16.22 38.16
N TYR A 720 32.99 -16.73 37.52
CA TYR A 720 33.52 -18.06 37.81
C TYR A 720 35.02 -17.97 38.14
N PRO A 721 35.48 -18.74 39.14
CA PRO A 721 36.90 -18.80 39.44
C PRO A 721 37.66 -19.45 38.28
N LYS A 722 38.78 -18.84 37.91
CA LYS A 722 39.74 -19.27 36.87
C LYS A 722 40.84 -20.16 37.44
N VAL A 723 40.95 -20.19 38.77
CA VAL A 723 41.76 -21.15 39.53
C VAL A 723 40.87 -21.81 40.57
N VAL A 724 40.80 -23.14 40.57
CA VAL A 724 39.98 -23.93 41.49
C VAL A 724 40.87 -24.88 42.28
N ARG A 725 40.56 -25.12 43.56
CA ARG A 725 41.23 -26.16 44.34
C ARG A 725 40.57 -27.51 44.12
N ARG A 726 41.35 -28.50 43.68
CA ARG A 726 40.94 -29.90 43.58
C ARG A 726 40.53 -30.45 44.95
N LYS A 727 39.85 -31.61 44.97
CA LYS A 727 39.48 -32.34 46.22
C LYS A 727 40.68 -32.62 47.13
N ASP A 728 41.88 -32.69 46.56
CA ASP A 728 43.15 -32.92 47.26
C ASP A 728 43.80 -31.62 47.80
N GLY A 729 43.10 -30.48 47.71
CA GLY A 729 43.56 -29.19 48.21
C GLY A 729 44.53 -28.43 47.28
N LEU A 730 45.01 -29.06 46.21
CA LEU A 730 45.93 -28.45 45.24
C LEU A 730 45.18 -27.51 44.27
N PRO A 731 45.71 -26.31 43.98
CA PRO A 731 45.14 -25.42 42.98
C PRO A 731 45.33 -25.96 41.56
N GLU A 732 44.38 -25.67 40.67
CA GLU A 732 44.36 -26.07 39.26
C GLU A 732 43.79 -24.92 38.40
N VAL A 733 44.38 -24.73 37.22
CA VAL A 733 43.93 -23.78 36.21
C VAL A 733 42.66 -24.30 35.52
N VAL A 734 41.63 -23.47 35.46
CA VAL A 734 40.39 -23.79 34.74
C VAL A 734 40.58 -23.48 33.24
N PRO A 735 40.24 -24.39 32.32
CA PRO A 735 40.28 -24.12 30.89
C PRO A 735 39.41 -22.92 30.49
N VAL A 736 39.83 -22.17 29.47
CA VAL A 736 39.06 -21.06 28.91
C VAL A 736 37.69 -21.56 28.44
N LYS A 737 36.64 -20.79 28.73
CA LYS A 737 35.26 -21.19 28.47
C LYS A 737 34.86 -20.88 27.02
N LYS A 738 34.25 -21.85 26.34
CA LYS A 738 33.80 -21.75 24.93
C LYS A 738 32.46 -21.06 24.68
N ASP A 739 31.65 -20.85 25.72
CA ASP A 739 30.34 -20.22 25.66
C ASP A 739 30.29 -19.12 26.73
N TYR A 740 31.28 -18.23 26.72
CA TYR A 740 31.39 -17.15 27.70
C TYR A 740 30.49 -15.98 27.31
N ILE A 741 30.52 -15.60 26.04
CA ILE A 741 29.75 -14.48 25.48
C ILE A 741 28.26 -14.83 25.37
N GLY A 742 27.95 -16.07 25.03
CA GLY A 742 26.59 -16.53 24.71
C GLY A 742 26.15 -16.13 23.30
N THR A 743 24.99 -16.62 22.85
CA THR A 743 24.49 -16.39 21.48
C THR A 743 23.17 -15.62 21.43
N ASP A 744 22.52 -15.43 22.58
CA ASP A 744 21.16 -14.92 22.63
C ASP A 744 21.16 -13.39 22.57
N VAL A 745 20.59 -12.84 21.49
CA VAL A 745 20.33 -11.40 21.30
C VAL A 745 18.82 -11.20 21.30
N SER A 746 18.33 -10.32 22.15
CA SER A 746 16.89 -10.00 22.22
C SER A 746 16.45 -9.13 21.04
N GLY A 747 15.16 -9.16 20.72
CA GLY A 747 14.62 -8.35 19.61
C GLY A 747 14.78 -6.84 19.83
N THR A 748 14.81 -6.37 21.08
CA THR A 748 15.08 -4.95 21.39
C THR A 748 16.54 -4.60 21.17
N GLU A 749 17.49 -5.46 21.58
CA GLU A 749 18.93 -5.28 21.31
C GLU A 749 19.20 -5.24 19.80
N GLU A 750 18.59 -6.14 19.03
CA GLU A 750 18.70 -6.18 17.58
C GLU A 750 18.22 -4.88 16.92
N ARG A 751 17.06 -4.33 17.33
CA ARG A 751 16.57 -3.04 16.82
C ARG A 751 17.52 -1.88 17.11
N VAL A 752 18.12 -1.86 18.30
CA VAL A 752 19.07 -0.80 18.68
C VAL A 752 20.33 -0.84 17.81
N ILE A 753 20.86 -2.04 17.55
CA ILE A 753 22.00 -2.22 16.65
C ILE A 753 21.63 -1.76 15.23
N ARG A 754 20.47 -2.17 14.71
CA ARG A 754 19.99 -1.73 13.39
C ARG A 754 19.82 -0.22 13.28
N SER A 755 19.36 0.44 14.35
CA SER A 755 19.23 1.90 14.34
C SER A 755 20.58 2.61 14.17
N LEU A 756 21.66 2.04 14.71
CA LEU A 756 23.02 2.53 14.47
C LEU A 756 23.51 2.21 13.04
N GLU A 757 23.17 1.04 12.50
CA GLU A 757 23.56 0.65 11.13
C GLU A 757 23.06 1.61 10.06
N TRP A 758 21.86 2.18 10.25
CA TRP A 758 21.30 3.17 9.32
C TRP A 758 22.20 4.40 9.13
N LEU A 759 22.95 4.79 10.16
CA LEU A 759 23.88 5.93 10.06
C LEU A 759 25.07 5.65 9.12
N ARG A 760 25.39 4.39 8.80
CA ARG A 760 26.42 4.06 7.80
C ARG A 760 26.05 4.46 6.38
N HIS A 761 24.75 4.65 6.13
CA HIS A 761 24.23 4.98 4.80
C HIS A 761 23.98 6.47 4.61
N VAL A 762 24.31 7.29 5.60
CA VAL A 762 24.15 8.75 5.58
C VAL A 762 25.52 9.39 5.70
N ASP A 763 25.81 10.37 4.85
CA ASP A 763 27.10 11.05 4.84
C ASP A 763 27.33 11.87 6.13
N GLY A 764 28.60 11.99 6.53
CA GLY A 764 29.00 12.85 7.66
C GLY A 764 28.68 12.32 9.07
N GLN A 765 28.15 11.09 9.21
CA GLN A 765 27.70 10.56 10.50
C GLN A 765 28.80 9.94 11.39
N TRP A 766 30.08 10.01 11.01
CA TRP A 766 31.19 9.36 11.74
C TRP A 766 31.19 9.65 13.24
N GLY A 767 31.17 10.93 13.62
CA GLY A 767 31.18 11.32 15.03
C GLY A 767 29.95 10.80 15.78
N ARG A 768 28.78 10.74 15.11
CA ARG A 768 27.54 10.22 15.69
C ARG A 768 27.58 8.71 15.87
N ILE A 769 28.11 7.98 14.88
CA ILE A 769 28.34 6.53 14.97
C ILE A 769 29.24 6.21 16.16
N CYS A 770 30.37 6.93 16.29
CA CYS A 770 31.30 6.72 17.39
C CYS A 770 30.67 7.01 18.75
N GLN A 771 29.96 8.13 18.88
CA GLN A 771 29.29 8.52 20.12
C GLN A 771 28.20 7.51 20.52
N LEU A 772 27.30 7.16 19.60
CA LEU A 772 26.20 6.24 19.87
C LEU A 772 26.69 4.80 20.05
N GLY A 773 27.68 4.37 19.26
CA GLY A 773 28.31 3.06 19.38
C GLY A 773 29.01 2.88 20.72
N ALA A 774 29.78 3.87 21.18
CA ALA A 774 30.37 3.87 22.52
C ALA A 774 29.28 3.74 23.62
N LEU A 775 28.19 4.50 23.49
CA LEU A 775 27.06 4.41 24.41
C LEU A 775 26.39 3.03 24.41
N LEU A 776 26.25 2.37 23.24
CA LEU A 776 25.71 1.01 23.16
C LEU A 776 26.63 -0.02 23.80
N TYR A 777 27.93 0.04 23.50
CA TYR A 777 28.89 -0.84 24.16
C TYR A 777 28.83 -0.67 25.67
N ARG A 778 28.86 0.57 26.19
CA ARG A 778 28.72 0.84 27.63
C ARG A 778 27.48 0.19 28.21
N LYS A 779 26.31 0.41 27.60
CA LYS A 779 25.04 -0.21 28.04
C LYS A 779 25.09 -1.74 28.02
N PHE A 780 25.61 -2.35 26.95
CA PHE A 780 25.71 -3.80 26.84
C PHE A 780 26.65 -4.40 27.89
N TYR A 781 27.78 -3.74 28.18
CA TYR A 781 28.70 -4.19 29.22
C TYR A 781 28.12 -4.03 30.63
N VAL A 782 27.55 -2.87 30.96
CA VAL A 782 26.95 -2.63 32.29
C VAL A 782 25.79 -3.59 32.55
N THR A 783 25.01 -3.95 31.53
CA THR A 783 23.90 -4.92 31.66
C THR A 783 24.32 -6.39 31.57
N GLY A 784 25.58 -6.66 31.20
CA GLY A 784 26.11 -8.02 31.03
C GLY A 784 25.73 -8.72 29.72
N ARG A 785 25.27 -7.99 28.71
CA ARG A 785 24.81 -8.49 27.40
C ARG A 785 25.96 -8.60 26.39
N LEU A 786 26.91 -9.51 26.66
CA LEU A 786 28.08 -9.71 25.80
C LEU A 786 27.74 -10.18 24.38
N ALA A 787 26.69 -10.98 24.21
CA ALA A 787 26.22 -11.42 22.89
C ALA A 787 25.82 -10.25 21.98
N ALA A 788 25.14 -9.23 22.52
CA ALA A 788 24.77 -8.02 21.80
C ALA A 788 26.00 -7.16 21.47
N ALA A 789 26.98 -7.06 22.38
CA ALA A 789 28.25 -6.38 22.10
C ALA A 789 29.06 -7.07 20.99
N ARG A 790 29.07 -8.42 20.96
CA ARG A 790 29.71 -9.18 19.88
C ARG A 790 29.03 -8.91 18.56
N GLU A 791 27.70 -8.93 18.54
CA GLU A 791 26.94 -8.66 17.32
C GLU A 791 27.14 -7.23 16.82
N LEU A 792 27.23 -6.25 17.72
CA LEU A 792 27.59 -4.88 17.38
C LEU A 792 28.98 -4.80 16.71
N SER A 793 30.01 -5.43 17.29
CA SER A 793 31.37 -5.44 16.70
C SER A 793 31.44 -6.13 15.33
N ARG A 794 30.56 -7.10 15.08
CA ARG A 794 30.51 -7.82 13.81
C ARG A 794 29.90 -6.98 12.69
N ARG A 795 28.90 -6.16 13.00
CA ARG A 795 28.13 -5.40 12.00
C ARG A 795 28.55 -3.94 11.87
N MET A 796 29.11 -3.38 12.95
CA MET A 796 29.50 -1.97 13.06
C MET A 796 30.99 -1.81 13.38
N ARG A 797 31.83 -2.68 12.80
CA ARG A 797 33.26 -2.68 13.06
C ARG A 797 33.91 -1.36 12.63
N LEU A 798 34.64 -0.70 13.53
CA LEU A 798 35.25 0.61 13.21
C LEU A 798 36.28 0.54 12.08
N SER A 799 37.04 -0.55 11.98
CA SER A 799 38.00 -0.75 10.89
C SER A 799 37.32 -0.82 9.52
N ASP A 800 36.17 -1.49 9.43
CA ASP A 800 35.41 -1.59 8.17
C ASP A 800 34.75 -0.24 7.82
N ILE A 801 34.11 0.42 8.80
CA ILE A 801 33.46 1.73 8.59
C ILE A 801 34.48 2.80 8.19
N SER A 802 35.66 2.83 8.82
CA SER A 802 36.70 3.83 8.49
C SER A 802 37.29 3.61 7.10
N ARG A 803 37.52 2.36 6.69
CA ARG A 803 37.94 2.03 5.32
C ARG A 803 36.89 2.42 4.29
N GLU A 804 35.62 2.16 4.58
CA GLU A 804 34.51 2.54 3.69
C GLU A 804 34.34 4.05 3.59
N SER A 805 34.42 4.77 4.72
CA SER A 805 34.14 6.21 4.78
C SER A 805 35.31 7.08 4.33
N PHE A 806 36.55 6.65 4.59
CA PHE A 806 37.76 7.46 4.41
C PHE A 806 38.82 6.80 3.52
N GLY A 807 38.68 5.52 3.17
CA GLY A 807 39.65 4.78 2.35
C GLY A 807 40.88 4.26 3.12
N PHE A 808 40.93 4.41 4.44
CA PHE A 808 42.01 3.90 5.29
C PHE A 808 41.48 3.46 6.65
N ASP A 809 42.24 2.60 7.33
CA ASP A 809 41.85 2.04 8.63
C ASP A 809 42.36 2.91 9.78
N LEU A 810 41.42 3.55 10.49
CA LEU A 810 41.75 4.39 11.65
C LEU A 810 42.27 3.57 12.85
N THR A 811 41.94 2.28 12.92
CA THR A 811 42.41 1.41 14.00
C THR A 811 43.89 1.05 13.86
N GLU A 812 44.49 1.22 12.67
CA GLU A 812 45.92 0.98 12.47
C GLU A 812 46.80 2.17 12.87
N ILE A 813 46.21 3.34 13.14
CA ILE A 813 46.93 4.55 13.56
C ILE A 813 47.21 4.46 15.07
N PRO A 814 48.49 4.48 15.49
CA PRO A 814 48.86 4.46 16.91
C PRO A 814 48.43 5.74 17.63
N PHE A 815 47.96 5.60 18.86
CA PHE A 815 47.67 6.73 19.74
C PHE A 815 48.97 7.47 20.11
N GLY A 816 48.95 8.81 20.00
CA GLY A 816 50.00 9.67 20.58
C GLY A 816 51.15 10.07 19.65
N VAL A 817 50.85 10.70 18.51
CA VAL A 817 51.76 11.73 17.96
C VAL A 817 51.06 13.08 18.05
N GLY A 818 50.92 13.56 19.28
CA GLY A 818 50.59 14.95 19.56
C GLY A 818 51.87 15.76 19.71
N ASP A 819 52.16 16.55 18.68
CA ASP A 819 52.77 17.88 18.72
C ASP A 819 54.25 18.04 19.21
N GLY A 820 55.08 18.60 18.32
CA GLY A 820 56.23 19.43 18.68
C GLY A 820 57.39 18.80 19.46
N ALA A 821 58.20 17.94 18.81
CA ALA A 821 59.60 17.77 19.20
C ALA A 821 60.50 18.19 18.03
N GLU A 822 60.96 19.44 18.07
CA GLU A 822 62.06 19.92 17.24
C GLU A 822 63.23 18.92 17.29
N ALA A 823 63.85 18.69 16.13
CA ALA A 823 65.08 17.93 15.98
C ALA A 823 66.19 18.58 16.84
N SER A 824 66.30 18.12 18.09
CA SER A 824 67.37 18.51 18.99
C SER A 824 68.62 17.68 18.68
N THR A 825 69.69 18.43 18.42
CA THR A 825 71.07 18.06 18.10
C THR A 825 71.62 16.79 18.76
N PRO A 826 72.60 16.10 18.12
CA PRO A 826 73.17 14.87 18.64
C PRO A 826 74.19 15.17 19.74
N GLU A 827 73.86 14.86 20.99
CA GLU A 827 74.84 14.69 22.07
C GLU A 827 74.70 13.30 22.72
N PRO A 828 75.82 12.73 23.20
CA PRO A 828 75.97 11.28 23.34
C PRO A 828 75.26 10.73 24.58
N SER A 829 74.75 9.52 24.40
CA SER A 829 74.00 8.70 25.33
C SER A 829 74.78 8.37 26.62
N SER A 830 74.17 8.72 27.76
CA SER A 830 74.41 8.02 29.03
C SER A 830 73.54 6.75 29.11
N PRO A 831 74.05 5.63 29.65
CA PRO A 831 73.41 4.33 29.51
C PRO A 831 72.51 4.03 30.71
N THR A 832 71.28 4.52 30.75
CA THR A 832 70.22 3.85 31.54
C THR A 832 68.83 4.35 31.12
N LYS A 833 67.89 3.41 31.00
CA LYS A 833 66.48 3.54 30.56
C LYS A 833 66.24 3.36 29.07
N SER A 834 66.57 2.16 28.57
CA SER A 834 65.82 1.57 27.46
C SER A 834 64.45 1.13 27.99
N ARG A 835 63.36 1.74 27.48
CA ARG A 835 62.02 1.15 27.50
C ARG A 835 62.12 -0.20 26.76
N LEU A 836 62.24 -1.28 27.51
CA LEU A 836 62.28 -2.65 27.02
C LEU A 836 60.99 -3.30 27.44
N PHE A 837 60.00 -3.39 26.55
CA PHE A 837 59.01 -4.46 26.42
C PHE A 837 58.19 -4.16 25.15
N GLY A 838 58.85 -4.31 24.00
CA GLY A 838 58.15 -4.38 22.72
C GLY A 838 57.77 -5.83 22.47
N SER A 839 56.47 -6.13 22.47
CA SER A 839 55.90 -7.37 21.93
C SER A 839 56.56 -7.69 20.57
N PRO A 840 56.95 -8.96 20.30
CA PRO A 840 57.62 -9.33 19.05
C PRO A 840 56.78 -9.00 17.79
N HIS A 841 55.48 -8.74 17.95
CA HIS A 841 54.56 -8.36 16.88
C HIS A 841 54.61 -6.87 16.46
N LYS A 842 55.29 -5.98 17.19
CA LYS A 842 55.41 -4.56 16.80
C LYS A 842 56.54 -4.26 15.80
N ARG A 843 57.23 -5.27 15.25
CA ARG A 843 58.27 -5.08 14.23
C ARG A 843 57.73 -5.39 12.83
N ASN A 844 57.65 -4.32 12.02
CA ASN A 844 57.27 -4.25 10.60
C ASN A 844 55.77 -4.04 10.31
N ARG A 845 55.28 -2.81 10.52
CA ARG A 845 54.30 -2.20 9.61
C ARG A 845 54.97 -1.03 8.92
N SER A 846 55.45 -1.25 7.71
CA SER A 846 55.93 -0.21 6.81
C SER A 846 54.71 0.59 6.32
N LEU A 847 54.54 1.81 6.85
CA LEU A 847 53.57 2.80 6.41
C LEU A 847 53.96 3.30 5.02
N THR A 848 53.31 2.79 3.99
CA THR A 848 53.33 3.36 2.65
C THR A 848 51.90 3.56 2.18
N ASN A 849 51.30 4.70 2.53
CA ASN A 849 50.38 5.44 1.66
C ASN A 849 50.09 6.81 2.29
N ARG A 850 49.93 7.83 1.44
CA ARG A 850 49.72 9.24 1.80
C ARG A 850 48.65 9.41 2.90
N LEU A 851 49.04 9.85 4.10
CA LEU A 851 48.09 10.34 5.10
C LEU A 851 47.56 11.72 4.68
N PRO A 852 46.24 11.99 4.79
CA PRO A 852 45.67 13.34 4.69
C PRO A 852 46.04 14.19 5.92
N SER A 853 45.81 15.51 5.83
CA SER A 853 46.04 16.56 6.84
C SER A 853 45.97 16.08 8.31
N ASP A 854 47.06 16.26 9.07
CA ASP A 854 47.25 15.79 10.46
C ASP A 854 46.08 16.16 11.40
N GLU A 855 45.53 17.37 11.26
CA GLU A 855 44.48 17.87 12.15
C GLU A 855 43.13 17.14 12.00
N GLN A 856 42.72 16.82 10.76
CA GLN A 856 41.45 16.13 10.51
C GLN A 856 41.52 14.67 10.96
N THR A 857 42.63 13.99 10.68
CA THR A 857 42.85 12.62 11.11
C THR A 857 42.90 12.52 12.63
N SER A 858 43.54 13.48 13.31
CA SER A 858 43.57 13.56 14.77
C SER A 858 42.16 13.70 15.37
N LEU A 859 41.30 14.52 14.75
CA LEU A 859 39.92 14.68 15.21
C LEU A 859 39.11 13.38 15.06
N LEU A 860 39.25 12.67 13.93
CA LEU A 860 38.56 11.41 13.69
C LEU A 860 38.98 10.33 14.70
N VAL A 861 40.28 10.24 15.00
CA VAL A 861 40.82 9.34 16.01
C VAL A 861 40.26 9.68 17.39
N GLN A 862 40.28 10.96 17.77
CA GLN A 862 39.74 11.41 19.06
C GLN A 862 38.25 11.06 19.22
N GLN A 863 37.43 11.28 18.19
CA GLN A 863 36.00 10.95 18.22
C GLN A 863 35.74 9.44 18.38
N SER A 864 36.63 8.59 17.86
CA SER A 864 36.46 7.13 17.85
C SER A 864 37.01 6.41 19.09
N GLN A 865 37.77 7.11 19.95
CA GLN A 865 38.54 6.51 21.05
C GLN A 865 37.71 5.55 21.91
N THR A 866 36.64 6.04 22.52
CA THR A 866 35.86 5.27 23.50
C THR A 866 35.19 4.06 22.86
N MET A 867 34.67 4.20 21.64
CA MET A 867 34.07 3.09 20.92
C MET A 867 35.13 2.05 20.53
N ARG A 868 36.31 2.49 20.08
CA ARG A 868 37.44 1.61 19.73
C ARG A 868 37.93 0.81 20.93
N ASP A 869 38.13 1.48 22.06
CA ASP A 869 38.56 0.84 23.30
C ASP A 869 37.58 -0.25 23.76
N LEU A 870 36.27 0.01 23.67
CA LEU A 870 35.23 -0.94 24.01
C LEU A 870 35.09 -2.07 22.96
N GLU A 871 35.28 -1.77 21.68
CA GLU A 871 35.29 -2.77 20.61
C GLU A 871 36.46 -3.77 20.78
N GLU A 872 37.67 -3.28 21.11
CA GLU A 872 38.83 -4.13 21.37
C GLU A 872 38.59 -5.13 22.51
N LEU A 873 37.85 -4.72 23.55
CA LEU A 873 37.51 -5.61 24.65
C LEU A 873 36.64 -6.80 24.20
N ILE A 874 35.62 -6.58 23.37
CA ILE A 874 34.77 -7.69 22.90
C ILE A 874 35.51 -8.55 21.88
N LEU A 875 36.37 -7.97 21.05
CA LEU A 875 37.23 -8.72 20.13
C LEU A 875 38.20 -9.63 20.90
N ALA A 876 38.78 -9.15 22.00
CA ALA A 876 39.62 -9.97 22.88
C ALA A 876 38.86 -11.17 23.48
N PHE A 877 37.64 -10.97 23.97
CA PHE A 877 36.80 -12.07 24.46
C PHE A 877 36.40 -13.05 23.35
N ASN A 878 36.10 -12.55 22.15
CA ASN A 878 35.74 -13.39 21.01
C ASN A 878 36.94 -14.26 20.56
N ALA A 879 38.14 -13.69 20.53
CA ALA A 879 39.38 -14.43 20.26
C ALA A 879 39.66 -15.51 21.32
N LEU A 880 39.40 -15.22 22.61
CA LEU A 880 39.51 -16.22 23.69
C LEU A 880 38.50 -17.37 23.56
N GLU A 881 37.27 -17.05 23.17
CA GLU A 881 36.23 -18.05 22.91
C GLU A 881 36.61 -18.95 21.72
N TRP A 882 37.14 -18.35 20.64
CA TRP A 882 37.69 -19.08 19.51
C TRP A 882 38.86 -19.98 19.90
N PHE A 883 39.82 -19.47 20.68
CA PHE A 883 40.93 -20.25 21.23
C PHE A 883 40.43 -21.48 22.03
N ALA A 884 39.39 -21.30 22.85
CA ALA A 884 38.78 -22.41 23.61
C ALA A 884 38.16 -23.48 22.69
N VAL A 885 37.51 -23.06 21.59
CA VAL A 885 36.97 -23.99 20.58
C VAL A 885 38.09 -24.79 19.92
N VAL A 886 39.21 -24.14 19.55
CA VAL A 886 40.38 -24.81 18.96
C VAL A 886 41.01 -25.79 19.96
N CYS A 887 41.11 -25.41 21.25
CA CYS A 887 41.59 -26.31 22.31
C CYS A 887 40.73 -27.59 22.40
N GLU A 888 39.40 -27.46 22.39
CA GLU A 888 38.50 -28.61 22.46
C GLU A 888 38.63 -29.51 21.21
N LYS A 889 38.72 -28.92 20.02
CA LYS A 889 38.96 -29.65 18.76
C LYS A 889 40.28 -30.44 18.85
N LEU A 890 41.33 -29.83 19.39
CA LEU A 890 42.61 -30.49 19.57
C LEU A 890 42.51 -31.62 20.58
N ASP A 891 41.91 -31.40 21.75
CA ASP A 891 41.72 -32.41 22.80
C ASP A 891 40.94 -33.65 22.31
N LYS A 892 39.87 -33.45 21.52
CA LYS A 892 39.12 -34.55 20.91
C LYS A 892 39.94 -35.37 19.91
N ASN A 893 40.88 -34.72 19.21
CA ASN A 893 41.70 -35.35 18.17
C ASN A 893 43.06 -35.86 18.67
N LYS A 894 43.46 -35.58 19.93
CA LYS A 894 44.73 -36.08 20.54
C LYS A 894 44.91 -37.60 20.48
N ARG A 895 43.82 -38.38 20.32
CA ARG A 895 43.84 -39.85 20.23
C ARG A 895 43.86 -40.40 18.80
N ARG A 896 43.71 -39.56 17.77
CA ARG A 896 43.76 -39.97 16.36
C ARG A 896 45.22 -40.10 15.90
N ARG A 897 45.51 -41.06 15.01
CA ARG A 897 46.87 -41.30 14.46
C ARG A 897 47.25 -40.39 13.28
N ASP A 898 46.36 -39.47 12.90
CA ASP A 898 46.59 -38.55 11.79
C ASP A 898 47.46 -37.36 12.24
N SER A 899 48.77 -37.50 12.01
CA SER A 899 49.77 -36.49 12.38
C SER A 899 49.62 -35.17 11.63
N GLY A 900 48.97 -35.17 10.45
CA GLY A 900 48.76 -33.94 9.66
C GLY A 900 47.69 -33.07 10.30
N THR A 901 46.54 -33.67 10.63
CA THR A 901 45.43 -32.98 11.31
C THR A 901 45.84 -32.39 12.67
N ILE A 902 46.65 -33.10 13.47
CA ILE A 902 47.13 -32.60 14.76
C ILE A 902 48.09 -31.41 14.57
N LYS A 903 48.94 -31.43 13.54
CA LYS A 903 49.83 -30.31 13.24
C LYS A 903 49.03 -29.07 12.84
N ASN A 904 48.07 -29.22 11.93
CA ASN A 904 47.20 -28.12 11.50
C ASN A 904 46.43 -27.51 12.67
N LEU A 905 45.90 -28.33 13.60
CA LEU A 905 45.21 -27.84 14.79
C LEU A 905 46.14 -27.14 15.79
N LYS A 906 47.44 -27.48 15.82
CA LYS A 906 48.44 -26.76 16.61
C LYS A 906 48.80 -25.42 15.98
N ASP A 907 48.89 -25.37 14.65
CA ASP A 907 49.10 -24.13 13.91
C ASP A 907 47.88 -23.18 14.10
N GLU A 908 46.64 -23.69 13.98
CA GLU A 908 45.38 -22.95 14.29
C GLU A 908 45.32 -22.49 15.76
N LEU A 909 45.88 -23.27 16.69
CA LEU A 909 45.97 -22.89 18.11
C LEU A 909 46.98 -21.76 18.35
N GLN A 910 48.11 -21.76 17.62
CA GLN A 910 49.08 -20.67 17.69
C GLN A 910 48.50 -19.38 17.08
N GLU A 911 47.85 -19.47 15.92
CA GLU A 911 47.20 -18.33 15.28
C GLU A 911 46.13 -17.70 16.18
N SER A 912 45.27 -18.51 16.79
CA SER A 912 44.26 -18.00 17.73
C SER A 912 44.87 -17.39 19.00
N LEU A 913 45.99 -17.90 19.49
CA LEU A 913 46.71 -17.30 20.63
C LEU A 913 47.36 -15.97 20.27
N ASP A 914 47.94 -15.87 19.07
CA ASP A 914 48.52 -14.63 18.56
C ASP A 914 47.43 -13.57 18.39
N GLU A 915 46.24 -13.94 17.89
CA GLU A 915 45.08 -13.05 17.79
C GLU A 915 44.62 -12.52 19.17
N VAL A 916 44.51 -13.40 20.18
CA VAL A 916 44.20 -12.96 21.56
C VAL A 916 45.26 -11.97 22.06
N SER A 917 46.54 -12.25 21.79
CA SER A 917 47.65 -11.41 22.24
C SER A 917 47.62 -10.02 21.62
N VAL A 918 47.23 -9.89 20.34
CA VAL A 918 47.07 -8.60 19.66
C VAL A 918 46.04 -7.71 20.36
N HIS A 919 44.87 -8.27 20.71
CA HIS A 919 43.81 -7.51 21.37
C HIS A 919 44.13 -7.19 22.85
N VAL A 920 44.78 -8.13 23.56
CA VAL A 920 45.23 -7.87 24.94
C VAL A 920 46.34 -6.81 24.98
N ASP A 921 47.27 -6.83 24.02
CA ASP A 921 48.33 -5.81 23.93
C ASP A 921 47.75 -4.41 23.68
N ALA A 922 46.64 -4.29 22.94
CA ALA A 922 45.94 -3.01 22.72
C ALA A 922 45.30 -2.45 24.00
N LEU A 923 45.01 -3.33 24.98
CA LEU A 923 44.43 -2.99 26.29
C LEU A 923 45.48 -2.64 27.34
N LEU A 924 46.78 -2.54 26.99
CA LEU A 924 47.89 -2.24 27.91
C LEU A 924 48.29 -0.75 27.96
N ASP A 925 47.87 0.05 26.97
CA ASP A 925 48.12 1.49 26.90
C ASP A 925 47.00 2.28 27.65
N GLU A 926 46.93 3.61 27.56
CA GLU A 926 45.86 4.39 28.24
C GLU A 926 44.45 4.01 27.74
N TRP A 927 43.75 3.13 28.47
CA TRP A 927 42.48 2.52 28.03
C TRP A 927 41.25 3.00 28.85
N LEU A 928 40.23 3.53 28.16
CA LEU A 928 39.00 4.10 28.74
C LEU A 928 39.20 5.25 29.74
N MET A 929 40.28 6.02 29.63
CA MET A 929 40.60 7.09 30.60
C MET A 929 39.97 8.45 30.26
N GLY A 930 39.41 8.63 29.06
CA GLY A 930 38.82 9.88 28.59
C GLY A 930 37.29 9.91 28.67
N ALA A 931 36.71 9.97 29.88
CA ALA A 931 35.27 10.19 30.04
C ALA A 931 34.88 11.66 29.79
N GLU A 932 33.73 11.89 29.17
CA GLU A 932 33.18 13.23 28.96
C GLU A 932 32.49 13.79 30.22
N ASP A 933 31.85 12.91 31.01
CA ASP A 933 31.12 13.28 32.22
C ASP A 933 31.32 12.31 33.40
N GLU A 934 30.85 12.70 34.59
CA GLU A 934 30.98 11.89 35.81
C GLU A 934 30.22 10.56 35.74
N THR A 935 29.13 10.50 34.96
CA THR A 935 28.31 9.29 34.82
C THR A 935 28.99 8.26 33.94
N GLU A 936 29.53 8.69 32.80
CA GLU A 936 30.36 7.88 31.92
C GLU A 936 31.61 7.41 32.64
N GLN A 937 32.27 8.27 33.42
CA GLN A 937 33.44 7.86 34.20
C GLN A 937 33.12 6.69 35.15
N ALA A 938 31.96 6.74 35.82
CA ALA A 938 31.51 5.67 36.72
C ALA A 938 31.21 4.37 35.96
N GLU A 939 30.54 4.46 34.80
CA GLU A 939 30.27 3.31 33.94
C GLU A 939 31.56 2.67 33.41
N LEU A 940 32.51 3.48 32.90
CA LEU A 940 33.79 3.00 32.40
C LEU A 940 34.64 2.36 33.51
N GLU A 941 34.58 2.89 34.74
CA GLU A 941 35.23 2.27 35.91
C GLU A 941 34.58 0.94 36.28
N GLU A 942 33.24 0.83 36.22
CA GLU A 942 32.54 -0.43 36.45
C GLU A 942 32.90 -1.49 35.40
N ILE A 943 33.00 -1.09 34.12
CA ILE A 943 33.43 -1.96 33.03
C ILE A 943 34.87 -2.45 33.26
N ARG A 944 35.82 -1.54 33.57
CA ARG A 944 37.21 -1.89 33.91
C ARG A 944 37.26 -2.92 35.04
N LYS A 945 36.60 -2.62 36.16
CA LYS A 945 36.58 -3.49 37.35
C LYS A 945 35.99 -4.87 37.07
N THR A 946 35.02 -4.95 36.16
CA THR A 946 34.28 -6.19 35.89
C THR A 946 34.97 -7.09 34.88
N TYR A 947 35.49 -6.52 33.78
CA TYR A 947 35.94 -7.31 32.63
C TYR A 947 37.46 -7.44 32.50
N ILE A 948 38.25 -6.46 32.94
CA ILE A 948 39.72 -6.54 32.85
C ILE A 948 40.26 -7.74 33.63
N PRO A 949 39.88 -7.99 34.90
CA PRO A 949 40.36 -9.16 35.62
C PRO A 949 39.92 -10.48 34.98
N GLU A 950 38.72 -10.54 34.40
CA GLU A 950 38.24 -11.75 33.70
C GLU A 950 39.08 -12.04 32.46
N LEU A 951 39.34 -11.02 31.63
CA LEU A 951 40.11 -11.16 30.39
C LEU A 951 41.55 -11.58 30.65
N PHE A 952 42.25 -10.90 31.57
CA PHE A 952 43.66 -11.18 31.85
C PHE A 952 43.87 -12.56 32.51
N LEU A 953 42.93 -13.01 33.34
CA LEU A 953 43.00 -14.36 33.91
C LEU A 953 42.70 -15.44 32.86
N ASP A 954 41.77 -15.22 31.94
CA ASP A 954 41.55 -16.14 30.81
C ASP A 954 42.73 -16.15 29.85
N TYR A 955 43.34 -15.00 29.58
CA TYR A 955 44.55 -14.92 28.76
C TYR A 955 45.72 -15.64 29.40
N HIS A 956 45.93 -15.48 30.71
CA HIS A 956 46.89 -16.28 31.46
C HIS A 956 46.62 -17.78 31.28
N ASN A 957 45.36 -18.21 31.41
CA ASN A 957 44.99 -19.61 31.29
C ASN A 957 45.17 -20.14 29.86
N ALA A 958 44.94 -19.31 28.84
CA ALA A 958 45.24 -19.60 27.44
C ALA A 958 46.74 -19.82 27.22
N LEU A 959 47.58 -18.89 27.70
CA LEU A 959 49.05 -19.00 27.65
C LEU A 959 49.55 -20.24 28.43
N TYR A 960 48.99 -20.51 29.60
CA TYR A 960 49.33 -21.68 30.40
C TYR A 960 49.02 -22.98 29.65
N TYR A 961 47.83 -23.10 29.06
CA TYR A 961 47.45 -24.28 28.27
C TYR A 961 48.33 -24.43 27.01
N ALA A 962 48.49 -23.35 26.24
CA ALA A 962 49.34 -23.33 25.05
C ALA A 962 50.80 -23.67 25.39
N GLY A 963 51.28 -23.26 26.57
CA GLY A 963 52.60 -23.59 27.10
C GLY A 963 52.87 -25.09 27.25
N HIS A 964 51.83 -25.88 27.51
CA HIS A 964 51.93 -27.33 27.64
C HIS A 964 51.75 -28.08 26.30
N VAL A 965 51.19 -27.42 25.28
CA VAL A 965 50.78 -28.04 24.02
C VAL A 965 51.69 -27.66 22.84
N LEU A 966 52.09 -26.39 22.77
CA LEU A 966 52.88 -25.79 21.70
C LEU A 966 54.35 -25.69 22.12
N THR A 967 54.67 -24.78 23.04
CA THR A 967 56.05 -24.52 23.48
C THR A 967 56.09 -24.09 24.95
N SER A 968 57.03 -24.64 25.73
CA SER A 968 57.20 -24.27 27.15
C SER A 968 57.67 -22.82 27.35
N GLU A 969 58.08 -22.12 26.29
CA GLU A 969 58.51 -20.71 26.35
C GLU A 969 57.34 -19.77 26.64
N LEU A 970 56.11 -20.16 26.29
CA LEU A 970 54.89 -19.40 26.58
C LEU A 970 54.60 -19.32 28.09
N LEU A 971 55.13 -20.25 28.91
CA LEU A 971 55.02 -20.15 30.37
C LEU A 971 55.81 -18.98 30.95
N VAL A 972 56.85 -18.50 30.25
CA VAL A 972 57.54 -17.26 30.62
C VAL A 972 56.63 -16.06 30.39
N GLN A 973 55.85 -16.07 29.30
CA GLN A 973 54.89 -15.01 29.00
C GLN A 973 53.78 -14.92 30.05
N CYS A 974 53.35 -16.06 30.65
CA CYS A 974 52.46 -16.03 31.81
C CYS A 974 53.02 -15.20 32.97
N MET A 975 54.33 -15.26 33.21
CA MET A 975 54.99 -14.48 34.28
C MET A 975 55.14 -13.00 33.90
N ASN A 976 55.27 -12.69 32.61
CA ASN A 976 55.34 -11.32 32.11
C ASN A 976 54.02 -10.56 32.35
N LEU A 977 52.88 -11.25 32.41
CA LEU A 977 51.61 -10.65 32.83
C LEU A 977 51.68 -10.01 34.22
N ALA A 978 52.49 -10.56 35.13
CA ALA A 978 52.68 -9.98 36.46
C ALA A 978 53.37 -8.61 36.39
N MET A 979 54.36 -8.47 35.49
CA MET A 979 55.02 -7.19 35.24
C MET A 979 54.03 -6.20 34.62
N GLN A 980 53.30 -6.61 33.58
CA GLN A 980 52.32 -5.78 32.90
C GLN A 980 51.22 -5.26 33.85
N VAL A 981 50.65 -6.12 34.70
CA VAL A 981 49.64 -5.70 35.68
C VAL A 981 50.25 -4.74 36.71
N SER A 982 51.49 -4.94 37.14
CA SER A 982 52.14 -4.11 38.17
C SER A 982 52.65 -2.76 37.69
N GLU A 983 53.09 -2.67 36.44
CA GLU A 983 53.62 -1.44 35.83
C GLU A 983 52.50 -0.49 35.38
N ASN A 984 51.28 -1.02 35.27
CA ASN A 984 50.11 -0.28 34.81
C ASN A 984 49.11 -0.03 35.96
N GLU A 985 48.91 1.25 36.29
CA GLU A 985 48.12 1.68 37.44
C GLU A 985 46.64 1.26 37.34
N TYR A 986 46.02 1.35 36.15
CA TYR A 986 44.60 0.98 36.01
C TYR A 986 44.38 -0.53 36.03
N LEU A 987 45.34 -1.32 35.53
CA LEU A 987 45.27 -2.78 35.65
C LEU A 987 45.37 -3.20 37.12
N THR A 988 46.35 -2.65 37.85
CA THR A 988 46.48 -2.90 39.29
C THR A 988 45.21 -2.50 40.04
N SER A 989 44.67 -1.31 39.78
CA SER A 989 43.46 -0.83 40.46
C SER A 989 42.23 -1.69 40.14
N ALA A 990 42.06 -2.18 38.90
CA ALA A 990 40.98 -3.07 38.51
C ALA A 990 41.05 -4.44 39.24
N PHE A 991 42.23 -5.04 39.36
CA PHE A 991 42.43 -6.30 40.10
C PHE A 991 42.21 -6.14 41.61
N VAL A 992 42.59 -4.99 42.18
CA VAL A 992 42.35 -4.67 43.59
C VAL A 992 40.87 -4.41 43.85
N ALA A 993 40.23 -3.57 43.04
CA ALA A 993 38.82 -3.21 43.16
C ALA A 993 37.89 -4.42 42.98
N SER A 994 38.24 -5.36 42.09
CA SER A 994 37.53 -6.62 41.90
C SER A 994 37.82 -7.68 42.97
N ARG A 995 38.83 -7.46 43.83
CA ARG A 995 39.34 -8.41 44.84
C ARG A 995 39.88 -9.72 44.25
N ARG A 996 40.43 -9.68 43.03
CA ARG A 996 40.94 -10.87 42.31
C ARG A 996 42.47 -10.97 42.28
N MET A 997 43.18 -10.08 42.97
CA MET A 997 44.65 -10.13 43.05
C MET A 997 45.17 -11.47 43.60
N ALA A 998 44.49 -12.06 44.59
CA ALA A 998 44.87 -13.37 45.14
C ALA A 998 44.76 -14.49 44.09
N GLU A 999 43.74 -14.43 43.23
CA GLU A 999 43.51 -15.41 42.18
C GLU A 999 44.56 -15.30 41.06
N LEU A 1000 44.96 -14.08 40.71
CA LEU A 1000 46.08 -13.84 39.80
C LEU A 1000 47.38 -14.43 40.34
N VAL A 1001 47.68 -14.22 41.63
CA VAL A 1001 48.88 -14.77 42.27
C VAL A 1001 48.83 -16.30 42.31
N ASP A 1002 47.68 -16.91 42.61
CA ASP A 1002 47.51 -18.36 42.55
C ASP A 1002 47.73 -18.90 41.12
N ALA A 1003 47.26 -18.19 40.09
CA ALA A 1003 47.47 -18.56 38.69
C ALA A 1003 48.96 -18.50 38.29
N LEU A 1004 49.65 -17.41 38.66
CA LEU A 1004 51.09 -17.23 38.43
C LEU A 1004 51.93 -18.29 39.17
N ALA A 1005 51.53 -18.66 40.39
CA ALA A 1005 52.18 -19.71 41.16
C ALA A 1005 52.10 -21.07 40.43
N LEU A 1006 50.95 -21.38 39.80
CA LEU A 1006 50.80 -22.58 38.98
C LEU A 1006 51.69 -22.56 37.74
N SER A 1007 51.78 -21.42 37.04
CA SER A 1007 52.70 -21.22 35.92
C SER A 1007 54.16 -21.43 36.34
N SER A 1008 54.59 -20.85 37.47
CA SER A 1008 55.95 -21.03 38.00
C SER A 1008 56.26 -22.49 38.35
N LYS A 1009 55.29 -23.22 38.93
CA LYS A 1009 55.43 -24.66 39.19
C LYS A 1009 55.55 -25.46 37.90
N ALA A 1010 54.76 -25.12 36.88
CA ALA A 1010 54.86 -25.75 35.57
C ALA A 1010 56.23 -25.51 34.92
N MET A 1011 56.77 -24.28 35.02
CA MET A 1011 58.11 -23.93 34.52
C MET A 1011 59.20 -24.80 35.14
N VAL A 1012 59.20 -24.99 36.47
CA VAL A 1012 60.16 -25.86 37.18
C VAL A 1012 60.10 -27.30 36.67
N ASN A 1013 58.88 -27.80 36.38
CA ASN A 1013 58.69 -29.18 35.91
C ASN A 1013 59.09 -29.40 34.44
N THR A 1014 59.37 -28.34 33.66
CA THR A 1014 59.72 -28.49 32.23
C THR A 1014 61.15 -28.95 31.97
N GLN A 1015 62.06 -28.86 32.96
CA GLN A 1015 63.50 -29.21 32.84
C GLN A 1015 64.14 -28.67 31.54
N ALA A 1016 63.94 -27.39 31.26
CA ALA A 1016 64.38 -26.75 30.01
C ALA A 1016 65.92 -26.76 29.88
N LYS A 1017 66.48 -26.83 28.66
CA LYS A 1017 67.93 -26.85 28.49
C LYS A 1017 68.58 -25.56 29.04
N PRO A 1018 69.57 -25.64 29.95
CA PRO A 1018 70.22 -24.45 30.50
C PRO A 1018 70.94 -23.66 29.39
N GLY A 1019 70.67 -22.35 29.30
CA GLY A 1019 71.37 -21.42 28.41
C GLY A 1019 70.59 -20.90 27.19
N LYS A 1020 69.37 -21.37 26.90
CA LYS A 1020 68.52 -20.77 25.85
C LYS A 1020 67.93 -19.45 26.36
N LYS A 1021 68.31 -18.33 25.73
CA LYS A 1021 67.73 -17.00 25.98
C LYS A 1021 66.63 -16.72 24.95
N LEU A 1022 65.48 -16.26 25.41
CA LEU A 1022 64.38 -15.78 24.57
C LEU A 1022 64.72 -14.40 24.00
N LEU A 1023 63.93 -13.95 23.01
CA LEU A 1023 64.12 -12.68 22.29
C LEU A 1023 64.14 -11.45 23.22
N GLY A 1024 63.51 -11.52 24.40
CA GLY A 1024 63.53 -10.48 25.45
C GLY A 1024 64.66 -10.59 26.49
N GLY A 1025 65.57 -11.56 26.37
CA GLY A 1025 66.65 -11.82 27.33
C GLY A 1025 66.30 -12.75 28.49
N GLU A 1026 65.03 -13.18 28.57
CA GLU A 1026 64.50 -14.14 29.55
C GLU A 1026 65.05 -15.56 29.33
N SER A 1027 65.12 -16.39 30.37
CA SER A 1027 65.57 -17.79 30.24
C SER A 1027 64.85 -18.72 31.21
N LEU A 1028 64.35 -19.85 30.69
CA LEU A 1028 63.79 -20.95 31.49
C LEU A 1028 64.85 -21.68 32.33
N GLY A 1029 66.15 -21.51 32.02
CA GLY A 1029 67.23 -22.24 32.68
C GLY A 1029 67.41 -21.91 34.17
N ILE A 1030 66.90 -20.76 34.64
CA ILE A 1030 66.91 -20.38 36.07
C ILE A 1030 66.00 -21.30 36.91
N TRP A 1031 65.03 -21.96 36.27
CA TRP A 1031 64.03 -22.79 36.94
C TRP A 1031 64.39 -24.27 37.03
N ASN A 1032 65.57 -24.66 36.51
CA ASN A 1032 66.10 -26.00 36.73
C ASN A 1032 66.66 -26.11 38.15
N VAL A 1033 65.87 -26.66 39.05
CA VAL A 1033 66.29 -26.92 40.44
C VAL A 1033 66.86 -28.34 40.51
N ASP A 1034 68.17 -28.46 40.69
CA ASP A 1034 68.79 -29.74 41.08
C ASP A 1034 68.50 -30.00 42.56
N VAL A 1035 67.67 -30.99 42.87
CA VAL A 1035 67.43 -31.44 44.25
C VAL A 1035 68.55 -32.43 44.62
N PRO A 1036 69.37 -32.19 45.66
CA PRO A 1036 70.35 -33.17 46.12
C PRO A 1036 69.63 -34.36 46.79
N ASP A 1037 69.92 -35.58 46.35
CA ASP A 1037 69.47 -36.81 47.01
C ASP A 1037 70.18 -36.96 48.37
N GLU A 1038 69.50 -36.69 49.49
CA GLU A 1038 69.97 -37.04 50.84
C GLU A 1038 69.13 -38.20 51.44
N ASP A 1039 69.81 -39.35 51.56
CA ASP A 1039 69.78 -40.33 52.66
C ASP A 1039 68.52 -41.20 52.92
N ASN A 1040 68.31 -42.22 52.07
CA ASN A 1040 67.63 -43.45 52.47
C ASN A 1040 68.67 -44.49 52.93
N GLY A 1041 69.10 -44.38 54.18
CA GLY A 1041 70.03 -45.31 54.79
C GLY A 1041 69.81 -45.45 56.30
N LEU A 1042 68.83 -46.24 56.72
CA LEU A 1042 68.86 -46.89 58.04
C LEU A 1042 68.39 -48.37 57.95
N PRO A 1043 68.99 -49.27 58.76
CA PRO A 1043 69.25 -50.66 58.39
C PRO A 1043 68.32 -51.69 59.08
N GLU A 1044 68.32 -52.90 58.55
CA GLU A 1044 67.72 -54.09 59.17
C GLU A 1044 68.31 -54.42 60.56
N ALA A 1045 67.44 -54.81 61.49
CA ALA A 1045 67.73 -55.84 62.50
C ALA A 1045 66.43 -56.45 63.08
N GLN A 1046 66.30 -57.78 62.89
CA GLN A 1046 65.54 -58.81 63.61
C GLN A 1046 64.02 -58.67 63.84
#